data_AF-A0A061HAY4-F1
#
_entry.id   AF-A0A061HAY4-F1
#
_cell.length_a   1.000
_cell.length_b   1.000
_cell.length_c   1.000
_cell.angle_alpha   90.00
_cell.angle_beta   90.00
_cell.angle_gamma   90.00
#
_symmetry.space_group_name_H-M   'P 1'
#
loop_
_entity.id
_entity.type
_entity.pdbx_description
1 polymer ?
#
loop_
_entity_poly.entity_id
_entity_poly.type
_entity_poly.pdbx_seq_one_letter_code
_entity_poly.pdbx_strand_id
1 'polypeptide(L)'
;MTLPQLHHPTPSSAPAPTPASASASSDYAARVAQLRSHECPQLNDALYLDAAASPPYPAALVHRAATELATSLFSNPHSKSPSALDTASRIEHARHRVLTELFCIHRPHDWHLVFTAGTTASLRLVADAFDWSNGDYHHLLQSHTSLAAIRDIAANAGARTAVFEHHDPPAPEPAPCRPASPSSSSCRTSAGHPRADLVALPLQCNATGTRYDALLATLCRQKGSRYILVDAASYLSSSQRLDLGSFDHDSAPDFVAFSFYKVFGYPTGLGALLVKKSSAHVLSKKAYYGGGTLDAIAPWSRWKQPRTDLAAAFEDGTPNIHAILALRHAFDYYQQAFGPWQQRADYVRSLGRHLHHRLAALRHGNGAPVVRIYTDVETGADSGQHASSSAAACRFDIVDATPPRQGPICSFNVLSPAGRIVPPNEVDRLASISNIHIRAGRHCNAGFVASSLGATDDDIKQQYADGVGCDESSDSDQLVSTSLRASVCLLNTHGDVDRLAAFIERFFQVVDVDVDVPRSMASASASASASAPAPAPAPSPALHLSQVIVYPIKSCAGQRLGEGERWPLTRHGLEYDREWVVLDLRTGKGLSQKKYPRMALIQPRVERRRNKLVIAIAGRGDQVEVDLEGPEADGQYDTSDGGGAGGCGMAQVCADAVRPSVHTSTRVRTVLSEHLGVACTLARLAAGQTDRHSKLTLPTASGGGGGRAAASSDRVPLLLSNESPFLLINQVSVDEVSAWMQGGGGGHSGEGGEGGEGGEGDEDGELRRSSPPRASASSFRSNFVIAPLPSPSPSPLGPLAFIEDGAARIRIGWNRFGVLGQCRRCQMVCVDQATGEVRPQTFKALARHRRNERGRIIFGSHLVWLDGIPGGGDAATAGLGRKQAGVGFVEVGMPVVVEQG
;
A
#
# COMPACT_ATOMS: atom_id res chain seq x y z
N MET A 1 -71.64 11.14 32.85
CA MET A 1 -71.07 9.86 32.39
C MET A 1 -69.55 9.98 32.49
N THR A 2 -69.00 9.22 33.42
CA THR A 2 -67.63 9.24 33.92
C THR A 2 -66.69 8.47 32.99
N LEU A 3 -65.54 9.07 32.65
CA LEU A 3 -64.44 8.44 31.92
C LEU A 3 -63.71 7.42 32.83
N PRO A 4 -63.24 6.27 32.32
CA PRO A 4 -62.53 5.29 33.13
C PRO A 4 -61.06 5.70 33.32
N GLN A 5 -60.56 5.53 34.55
CA GLN A 5 -59.15 5.68 34.90
C GLN A 5 -58.33 4.48 34.44
N LEU A 6 -57.16 4.74 33.84
CA LEU A 6 -56.12 3.74 33.57
C LEU A 6 -55.03 3.86 34.66
N HIS A 7 -54.76 2.73 35.31
CA HIS A 7 -53.75 2.56 36.37
C HIS A 7 -52.32 2.80 35.88
N HIS A 8 -51.54 3.57 36.64
CA HIS A 8 -50.09 3.64 36.53
C HIS A 8 -49.42 2.43 37.20
N PRO A 9 -48.44 1.76 36.57
CA PRO A 9 -47.53 0.86 37.27
C PRO A 9 -46.31 1.62 37.80
N THR A 10 -45.91 1.30 39.04
CA THR A 10 -44.72 1.78 39.75
C THR A 10 -43.41 1.24 39.13
N PRO A 11 -42.27 1.94 39.29
CA PRO A 11 -41.01 1.55 38.68
C PRO A 11 -40.34 0.43 39.49
N SER A 12 -40.14 -0.73 38.86
CA SER A 12 -39.29 -1.80 39.37
C SER A 12 -37.81 -1.41 39.20
N SER A 13 -37.03 -1.57 40.26
CA SER A 13 -35.59 -1.33 40.33
C SER A 13 -34.83 -2.08 39.23
N ALA A 14 -34.02 -1.36 38.46
CA ALA A 14 -33.12 -1.95 37.47
C ALA A 14 -32.09 -2.88 38.13
N PRO A 15 -31.86 -4.10 37.61
CA PRO A 15 -30.78 -4.94 38.10
C PRO A 15 -29.43 -4.36 37.65
N ALA A 16 -28.43 -4.43 38.53
CA ALA A 16 -27.05 -4.06 38.23
C ALA A 16 -26.50 -4.88 37.04
N PRO A 17 -25.61 -4.31 36.21
CA PRO A 17 -25.09 -4.99 35.02
C PRO A 17 -24.23 -6.20 35.41
N THR A 18 -24.68 -7.39 35.02
CA THR A 18 -23.90 -8.62 35.06
C THR A 18 -22.83 -8.60 33.96
N PRO A 19 -21.60 -9.08 34.21
CA PRO A 19 -20.55 -9.14 33.20
C PRO A 19 -20.97 -10.10 32.07
N ALA A 20 -20.85 -9.65 30.82
CA ALA A 20 -21.19 -10.43 29.64
C ALA A 20 -20.39 -11.74 29.60
N SER A 21 -21.10 -12.87 29.58
CA SER A 21 -20.50 -14.21 29.52
C SER A 21 -19.88 -14.47 28.14
N ALA A 22 -18.74 -15.16 28.10
CA ALA A 22 -18.01 -15.54 26.88
C ALA A 22 -18.87 -16.28 25.82
N SER A 23 -20.00 -16.88 26.22
CA SER A 23 -20.95 -17.54 25.33
C SER A 23 -21.63 -16.60 24.32
N ALA A 24 -21.96 -15.36 24.72
CA ALA A 24 -22.65 -14.41 23.84
C ALA A 24 -21.74 -13.81 22.75
N SER A 25 -20.42 -13.73 23.01
CA SER A 25 -19.44 -13.26 22.03
C SER A 25 -19.12 -14.30 20.95
N SER A 26 -19.17 -15.59 21.31
CA SER A 26 -18.98 -16.70 20.36
C SER A 26 -20.11 -16.75 19.34
N ASP A 27 -21.35 -16.56 19.79
CA ASP A 27 -22.56 -16.54 18.97
C ASP A 27 -22.55 -15.37 17.95
N TYR A 28 -22.12 -14.18 18.37
CA TYR A 28 -22.01 -13.03 17.45
C TYR A 28 -20.96 -13.25 16.35
N ALA A 29 -19.80 -13.82 16.70
CA ALA A 29 -18.74 -14.10 15.72
C ALA A 29 -19.17 -15.15 14.70
N ALA A 30 -19.89 -16.19 15.12
CA ALA A 30 -20.45 -17.21 14.24
C ALA A 30 -21.47 -16.61 13.26
N ARG A 31 -22.37 -15.74 13.76
CA ARG A 31 -23.33 -15.01 12.90
C ARG A 31 -22.64 -14.13 11.87
N VAL A 32 -21.57 -13.41 12.24
CA VAL A 32 -20.78 -12.60 11.30
C VAL A 32 -20.13 -13.49 10.23
N ALA A 33 -19.56 -14.63 10.61
CA ALA A 33 -18.95 -15.57 9.67
C ALA A 33 -19.96 -16.13 8.67
N GLN A 34 -21.15 -16.53 9.14
CA GLN A 34 -22.25 -17.00 8.29
C GLN A 34 -22.74 -15.89 7.35
N LEU A 35 -22.94 -14.68 7.86
CA LEU A 35 -23.34 -13.55 7.01
C LEU A 35 -22.29 -13.30 5.93
N ARG A 36 -21.00 -13.31 6.29
CA ARG A 36 -19.91 -13.07 5.35
C ARG A 36 -19.88 -14.09 4.22
N SER A 37 -20.08 -15.38 4.49
CA SER A 37 -20.05 -16.43 3.47
C SER A 37 -21.17 -16.30 2.42
N HIS A 38 -22.31 -15.72 2.80
CA HIS A 38 -23.45 -15.53 1.88
C HIS A 38 -23.47 -14.16 1.22
N GLU A 39 -23.09 -13.11 1.95
CA GLU A 39 -23.34 -11.72 1.55
C GLU A 39 -22.08 -10.96 1.14
N CYS A 40 -20.89 -11.53 1.33
CA CYS A 40 -19.62 -10.89 1.03
C CYS A 40 -18.69 -11.83 0.22
N PRO A 41 -19.08 -12.27 -0.99
CA PRO A 41 -18.26 -13.17 -1.81
C PRO A 41 -16.88 -12.60 -2.13
N GLN A 42 -16.74 -11.27 -2.17
CA GLN A 42 -15.47 -10.56 -2.35
C GLN A 42 -14.45 -10.79 -1.21
N LEU A 43 -14.87 -11.38 -0.09
CA LEU A 43 -14.02 -11.67 1.08
C LEU A 43 -13.70 -13.16 1.26
N ASN A 44 -14.24 -14.06 0.42
CA ASN A 44 -14.11 -15.52 0.64
C ASN A 44 -12.64 -15.98 0.71
N ASP A 45 -11.80 -15.47 -0.18
CA ASP A 45 -10.37 -15.81 -0.25
C ASP A 45 -9.45 -14.68 0.23
N ALA A 46 -10.01 -13.54 0.64
CA ALA A 46 -9.26 -12.31 0.90
C ALA A 46 -9.33 -11.89 2.38
N LEU A 47 -8.18 -11.61 2.99
CA LEU A 47 -8.10 -11.01 4.31
C LEU A 47 -8.07 -9.49 4.17
N TYR A 48 -9.20 -8.83 4.41
CA TYR A 48 -9.31 -7.37 4.31
C TYR A 48 -9.11 -6.68 5.67
N LEU A 49 -8.08 -5.82 5.77
CA LEU A 49 -7.68 -5.11 6.99
C LEU A 49 -7.44 -3.61 6.74
N ASP A 50 -8.11 -3.00 5.75
CA ASP A 50 -8.07 -1.54 5.48
C ASP A 50 -9.44 -0.86 5.70
N ALA A 51 -10.21 -1.33 6.69
CA ALA A 51 -11.52 -0.80 7.01
C ALA A 51 -11.53 0.71 7.37
N ALA A 52 -10.43 1.24 7.92
CA ALA A 52 -10.30 2.67 8.20
C ALA A 52 -10.20 3.54 6.93
N ALA A 53 -9.82 2.96 5.79
CA ALA A 53 -9.94 3.62 4.50
C ALA A 53 -11.38 3.51 3.96
N SER A 54 -11.88 2.27 3.83
CA SER A 54 -13.25 1.98 3.44
C SER A 54 -13.61 0.55 3.87
N PRO A 55 -14.59 0.31 4.76
CA PRO A 55 -15.02 -1.05 5.03
C PRO A 55 -15.67 -1.67 3.79
N PRO A 56 -15.60 -3.00 3.62
CA PRO A 56 -16.41 -3.70 2.64
C PRO A 56 -17.90 -3.59 3.00
N TYR A 57 -18.77 -3.78 2.01
CA TYR A 57 -20.21 -3.76 2.20
C TYR A 57 -20.88 -5.05 1.68
N PRO A 58 -22.00 -5.47 2.27
CA PRO A 58 -22.75 -6.65 1.84
C PRO A 58 -23.47 -6.46 0.50
N ALA A 59 -23.57 -7.53 -0.30
CA ALA A 59 -24.24 -7.51 -1.60
C ALA A 59 -25.73 -7.15 -1.48
N ALA A 60 -26.44 -7.70 -0.48
CA ALA A 60 -27.84 -7.37 -0.23
C ALA A 60 -28.11 -5.87 -0.03
N LEU A 61 -27.17 -5.10 0.53
CA LEU A 61 -27.32 -3.64 0.66
C LEU A 61 -27.47 -2.98 -0.73
N VAL A 62 -26.61 -3.38 -1.67
CA VAL A 62 -26.64 -2.86 -3.05
C VAL A 62 -27.91 -3.31 -3.77
N HIS A 63 -28.30 -4.58 -3.62
CA HIS A 63 -29.51 -5.11 -4.25
C HIS A 63 -30.79 -4.42 -3.77
N ARG A 64 -30.88 -4.08 -2.48
CA ARG A 64 -32.03 -3.32 -1.93
C ARG A 64 -32.10 -1.91 -2.53
N ALA A 65 -30.98 -1.20 -2.57
CA ALA A 65 -30.92 0.12 -3.17
C ALA A 65 -31.24 0.07 -4.69
N ALA A 66 -30.67 -0.89 -5.42
CA ALA A 66 -30.91 -1.06 -6.85
C ALA A 66 -32.38 -1.39 -7.16
N THR A 67 -33.02 -2.24 -6.34
CA THR A 67 -34.44 -2.55 -6.48
C THR A 67 -35.31 -1.31 -6.30
N GLU A 68 -35.05 -0.46 -5.29
CA GLU A 68 -35.81 0.78 -5.10
C GLU A 68 -35.63 1.72 -6.31
N LEU A 69 -34.40 1.87 -6.80
CA LEU A 69 -34.09 2.68 -7.99
C LEU A 69 -34.78 2.17 -9.27
N ALA A 70 -34.91 0.86 -9.43
CA ALA A 70 -35.52 0.26 -10.61
C ALA A 70 -37.07 0.32 -10.60
N THR A 71 -37.67 0.41 -9.41
CA THR A 71 -39.13 0.29 -9.23
C THR A 71 -39.83 1.58 -8.85
N SER A 72 -39.08 2.62 -8.46
CA SER A 72 -39.62 3.92 -8.02
C SER A 72 -39.28 5.05 -8.99
N LEU A 73 -40.21 5.99 -9.18
CA LEU A 73 -40.00 7.18 -10.01
C LEU A 73 -39.38 8.32 -9.19
N PHE A 74 -38.10 8.57 -9.37
CA PHE A 74 -37.39 9.70 -8.76
C PHE A 74 -37.26 10.87 -9.72
N SER A 75 -37.34 12.09 -9.20
CA SER A 75 -37.15 13.31 -10.00
C SER A 75 -36.47 14.40 -9.18
N ASN A 76 -36.10 15.49 -9.84
CA ASN A 76 -35.41 16.60 -9.18
C ASN A 76 -36.24 17.13 -7.98
N PRO A 77 -35.72 17.08 -6.73
CA PRO A 77 -36.46 17.47 -5.53
C PRO A 77 -36.83 18.96 -5.48
N HIS A 78 -36.28 19.80 -6.37
CA HIS A 78 -36.62 21.21 -6.48
C HIS A 78 -37.86 21.48 -7.37
N SER A 79 -38.38 20.46 -8.05
CA SER A 79 -39.61 20.54 -8.83
C SER A 79 -40.86 20.41 -7.94
N LYS A 80 -42.05 20.75 -8.49
CA LYS A 80 -43.33 20.65 -7.77
C LYS A 80 -44.20 19.44 -8.20
N SER A 81 -43.65 18.52 -9.00
CA SER A 81 -44.38 17.31 -9.41
C SER A 81 -44.57 16.35 -8.22
N PRO A 82 -45.57 15.45 -8.26
CA PRO A 82 -45.77 14.46 -7.19
C PRO A 82 -44.51 13.62 -6.90
N SER A 83 -43.80 13.20 -7.95
CA SER A 83 -42.53 12.46 -7.82
C SER A 83 -41.41 13.28 -7.19
N ALA A 84 -41.39 14.61 -7.39
CA ALA A 84 -40.39 15.49 -6.80
C ALA A 84 -40.64 15.68 -5.31
N LEU A 85 -41.91 15.84 -4.91
CA LEU A 85 -42.32 15.92 -3.52
C LEU A 85 -42.02 14.61 -2.77
N ASP A 86 -42.29 13.45 -3.37
CA ASP A 86 -41.92 12.15 -2.79
C ASP A 86 -40.39 12.01 -2.65
N THR A 87 -39.63 12.40 -3.68
CA THR A 87 -38.16 12.39 -3.64
C THR A 87 -37.63 13.28 -2.50
N ALA A 88 -38.13 14.52 -2.39
CA ALA A 88 -37.75 15.45 -1.33
C ALA A 88 -38.09 14.90 0.07
N SER A 89 -39.28 14.31 0.23
CA SER A 89 -39.71 13.68 1.48
C SER A 89 -38.77 12.54 1.90
N ARG A 90 -38.35 11.68 0.97
CA ARG A 90 -37.41 10.59 1.25
C ARG A 90 -36.00 11.08 1.60
N ILE A 91 -35.54 12.17 0.96
CA ILE A 91 -34.28 12.82 1.30
C ILE A 91 -34.34 13.36 2.74
N GLU A 92 -35.44 14.02 3.10
CA GLU A 92 -35.62 14.54 4.46
C GLU A 92 -35.72 13.42 5.49
N HIS A 93 -36.39 12.32 5.16
CA HIS A 93 -36.38 11.13 6.01
C HIS A 93 -34.97 10.57 6.20
N ALA A 94 -34.15 10.48 5.15
CA ALA A 94 -32.75 10.07 5.27
C ALA A 94 -31.97 11.04 6.18
N ARG A 95 -32.17 12.36 6.02
CA ARG A 95 -31.57 13.40 6.85
C ARG A 95 -31.91 13.23 8.33
N HIS A 96 -33.19 13.02 8.63
CA HIS A 96 -33.67 12.78 9.99
C HIS A 96 -33.05 11.53 10.62
N ARG A 97 -32.97 10.43 9.88
CA ARG A 97 -32.32 9.19 10.35
C ARG A 97 -30.84 9.40 10.67
N VAL A 98 -30.11 10.19 9.88
CA VAL A 98 -28.71 10.50 10.19
C VAL A 98 -28.61 11.27 11.52
N LEU A 99 -29.43 12.31 11.71
CA LEU A 99 -29.43 13.10 12.95
C LEU A 99 -29.75 12.24 14.19
N THR A 100 -30.74 11.36 14.11
CA THR A 100 -31.21 10.59 15.26
C THR A 100 -30.40 9.31 15.49
N GLU A 101 -30.13 8.51 14.45
CA GLU A 101 -29.50 7.19 14.60
C GLU A 101 -27.96 7.26 14.68
N LEU A 102 -27.33 8.17 13.91
CA LEU A 102 -25.88 8.31 13.86
C LEU A 102 -25.34 9.36 14.84
N PHE A 103 -26.16 10.36 15.19
CA PHE A 103 -25.75 11.45 16.09
C PHE A 103 -26.52 11.54 17.42
N CYS A 104 -27.52 10.68 17.65
CA CYS A 104 -28.34 10.71 18.86
C CYS A 104 -29.01 12.07 19.14
N ILE A 105 -29.27 12.90 18.13
CA ILE A 105 -29.82 14.24 18.32
C ILE A 105 -31.32 14.16 18.63
N HIS A 106 -31.71 14.63 19.82
CA HIS A 106 -33.11 14.67 20.26
C HIS A 106 -33.90 15.89 19.74
N ARG A 107 -33.20 16.96 19.35
CA ARG A 107 -33.80 18.18 18.77
C ARG A 107 -33.25 18.45 17.36
N PRO A 108 -33.73 17.72 16.32
CA PRO A 108 -33.22 17.87 14.96
C PRO A 108 -33.30 19.31 14.41
N HIS A 109 -34.27 20.10 14.85
CA HIS A 109 -34.49 21.49 14.40
C HIS A 109 -33.38 22.49 14.82
N ASP A 110 -32.52 22.10 15.77
CA ASP A 110 -31.37 22.90 16.21
C ASP A 110 -30.13 22.68 15.32
N TRP A 111 -30.24 21.81 14.32
CA TRP A 111 -29.15 21.40 13.46
C TRP A 111 -29.54 21.47 11.99
N HIS A 112 -28.60 21.89 11.16
CA HIS A 112 -28.65 21.68 9.72
C HIS A 112 -27.72 20.52 9.39
N LEU A 113 -28.20 19.58 8.57
CA LEU A 113 -27.35 18.60 7.91
C LEU A 113 -27.26 19.04 6.45
N VAL A 114 -26.06 19.13 5.90
CA VAL A 114 -25.80 19.50 4.49
C VAL A 114 -25.14 18.30 3.83
N PHE A 115 -25.75 17.73 2.78
CA PHE A 115 -25.10 16.65 2.03
C PHE A 115 -23.96 17.20 1.17
N THR A 116 -22.84 16.49 1.17
CA THR A 116 -21.63 16.85 0.42
C THR A 116 -21.08 15.62 -0.30
N ALA A 117 -20.03 15.79 -1.11
CA ALA A 117 -19.37 14.65 -1.76
C ALA A 117 -18.53 13.77 -0.79
N GLY A 118 -18.39 14.17 0.47
CA GLY A 118 -17.55 13.50 1.47
C GLY A 118 -16.97 14.48 2.51
N THR A 119 -16.25 13.95 3.50
CA THR A 119 -15.63 14.73 4.58
C THR A 119 -14.75 15.86 4.03
N THR A 120 -13.88 15.57 3.06
CA THR A 120 -13.02 16.61 2.46
C THR A 120 -13.83 17.75 1.85
N ALA A 121 -14.96 17.45 1.20
CA ALA A 121 -15.85 18.48 0.67
C ALA A 121 -16.54 19.26 1.79
N SER A 122 -16.98 18.61 2.87
CA SER A 122 -17.53 19.26 4.06
C SER A 122 -16.53 20.19 4.74
N LEU A 123 -15.28 19.74 4.92
CA LEU A 123 -14.21 20.54 5.52
C LEU A 123 -13.86 21.77 4.67
N ARG A 124 -13.73 21.56 3.36
CA ARG A 124 -13.53 22.66 2.41
C ARG A 124 -14.71 23.64 2.43
N LEU A 125 -15.93 23.14 2.49
CA LEU A 125 -17.13 23.98 2.53
C LEU A 125 -17.16 24.88 3.76
N VAL A 126 -16.75 24.37 4.93
CA VAL A 126 -16.54 25.20 6.12
C VAL A 126 -15.45 26.24 5.84
N ALA A 127 -14.28 25.82 5.36
CA ALA A 127 -13.16 26.73 5.12
C ALA A 127 -13.47 27.86 4.13
N ASP A 128 -14.18 27.55 3.05
CA ASP A 128 -14.56 28.49 1.99
C ASP A 128 -15.70 29.44 2.44
N ALA A 129 -16.53 29.03 3.41
CA ALA A 129 -17.68 29.81 3.86
C ALA A 129 -17.45 30.56 5.18
N PHE A 130 -16.48 30.15 5.99
CA PHE A 130 -16.20 30.74 7.30
C PHE A 130 -15.74 32.20 7.19
N ASP A 131 -16.21 33.05 8.11
CA ASP A 131 -15.79 34.44 8.18
C ASP A 131 -14.44 34.61 8.89
N TRP A 132 -13.37 34.61 8.08
CA TRP A 132 -11.98 34.79 8.55
C TRP A 132 -11.62 36.24 8.92
N SER A 133 -12.55 37.20 8.85
CA SER A 133 -12.23 38.62 9.10
C SER A 133 -11.81 38.93 10.53
N ASN A 134 -12.18 38.08 11.50
CA ASN A 134 -11.90 38.30 12.92
C ASN A 134 -11.71 36.98 13.69
N GLY A 135 -10.80 36.11 13.24
CA GLY A 135 -10.49 34.85 13.92
C GLY A 135 -9.30 34.11 13.32
N ASP A 136 -8.65 33.28 14.13
CA ASP A 136 -7.52 32.44 13.75
C ASP A 136 -7.93 30.96 13.59
N TYR A 137 -7.10 30.18 12.89
CA TYR A 137 -7.32 28.75 12.69
C TYR A 137 -6.35 27.90 13.51
N HIS A 138 -6.86 26.97 14.30
CA HIS A 138 -6.06 26.04 15.09
C HIS A 138 -6.45 24.60 14.76
N HIS A 139 -5.49 23.71 14.54
CA HIS A 139 -5.79 22.30 14.36
C HIS A 139 -4.85 21.35 15.10
N LEU A 140 -5.37 20.19 15.49
CA LEU A 140 -4.60 19.16 16.17
C LEU A 140 -3.52 18.59 15.23
N LEU A 141 -2.31 18.36 15.73
CA LEU A 141 -1.19 17.80 14.96
C LEU A 141 -1.56 16.51 14.21
N GLN A 142 -2.32 15.62 14.86
CA GLN A 142 -2.72 14.30 14.34
C GLN A 142 -3.87 14.35 13.32
N SER A 143 -4.07 15.48 12.67
CA SER A 143 -5.15 15.70 11.71
C SER A 143 -4.87 15.07 10.35
N HIS A 144 -5.93 14.60 9.70
CA HIS A 144 -5.87 14.20 8.29
C HIS A 144 -5.49 15.40 7.41
N THR A 145 -4.74 15.16 6.34
CA THR A 145 -4.32 16.21 5.36
C THR A 145 -5.44 17.16 4.93
N SER A 146 -6.67 16.68 4.72
CA SER A 146 -7.83 17.53 4.37
C SER A 146 -8.18 18.58 5.44
N LEU A 147 -8.02 18.25 6.72
CA LEU A 147 -8.26 19.20 7.81
C LEU A 147 -7.10 20.19 7.90
N ALA A 148 -5.85 19.69 7.82
CA ALA A 148 -4.66 20.53 7.80
C ALA A 148 -4.66 21.53 6.63
N ALA A 149 -5.24 21.17 5.47
CA ALA A 149 -5.35 22.04 4.29
C ALA A 149 -6.20 23.31 4.52
N ILE A 150 -7.08 23.34 5.54
CA ILE A 150 -7.83 24.55 5.92
C ILE A 150 -6.87 25.68 6.30
N ARG A 151 -5.69 25.35 6.84
CA ARG A 151 -4.62 26.29 7.18
C ARG A 151 -4.32 27.23 6.02
N ASP A 152 -4.17 26.69 4.82
CA ASP A 152 -3.73 27.50 3.67
C ASP A 152 -4.87 28.42 3.19
N ILE A 153 -6.13 27.99 3.31
CA ILE A 153 -7.32 28.82 3.01
C ILE A 153 -7.44 29.96 4.03
N ALA A 154 -7.31 29.66 5.33
CA ALA A 154 -7.36 30.64 6.40
C ALA A 154 -6.22 31.66 6.29
N ALA A 155 -5.00 31.20 6.04
CA ALA A 155 -3.82 32.04 5.87
C ALA A 155 -3.96 32.98 4.66
N ASN A 156 -4.48 32.48 3.54
CA ASN A 156 -4.76 33.31 2.35
C ASN A 156 -5.85 34.36 2.59
N ALA A 157 -6.74 34.12 3.54
CA ALA A 157 -7.74 35.10 3.99
C ALA A 157 -7.20 36.08 5.05
N GLY A 158 -5.93 35.96 5.45
CA GLY A 158 -5.26 36.84 6.42
C GLY A 158 -5.35 36.39 7.88
N ALA A 159 -5.94 35.21 8.17
CA ALA A 159 -5.99 34.64 9.51
C ALA A 159 -4.66 34.01 9.91
N ARG A 160 -4.29 34.06 11.19
CA ARG A 160 -3.13 33.29 11.67
C ARG A 160 -3.52 31.83 11.80
N THR A 161 -2.53 30.96 11.70
CA THR A 161 -2.75 29.52 11.80
C THR A 161 -1.78 28.88 12.76
N ALA A 162 -2.27 27.97 13.61
CA ALA A 162 -1.44 27.21 14.54
C ALA A 162 -1.77 25.71 14.51
N VAL A 163 -0.76 24.90 14.79
CA VAL A 163 -0.90 23.47 15.10
C VAL A 163 -0.79 23.33 16.61
N PHE A 164 -1.62 22.48 17.23
CA PHE A 164 -1.53 22.18 18.66
C PHE A 164 -1.44 20.68 18.90
N GLU A 165 -0.90 20.30 20.05
CA GLU A 165 -0.77 18.89 20.45
C GLU A 165 -1.85 18.48 21.44
N HIS A 166 -2.11 17.18 21.56
CA HIS A 166 -3.18 16.67 22.43
C HIS A 166 -3.01 17.10 23.90
N HIS A 167 -1.77 17.18 24.37
CA HIS A 167 -1.44 17.55 25.75
C HIS A 167 -1.27 19.06 25.97
N ASP A 168 -1.27 19.86 24.90
CA ASP A 168 -1.20 21.33 24.96
C ASP A 168 -2.30 21.95 24.07
N PRO A 169 -3.58 21.81 24.46
CA PRO A 169 -4.68 22.40 23.71
C PRO A 169 -4.67 23.94 23.81
N PRO A 170 -5.29 24.66 22.85
CA PRO A 170 -5.36 26.11 22.89
C PRO A 170 -5.94 26.62 24.22
N ALA A 171 -5.21 27.52 24.88
CA ALA A 171 -5.58 28.06 26.20
C ALA A 171 -7.03 28.57 26.22
N PRO A 172 -7.81 28.36 27.30
CA PRO A 172 -9.19 28.83 27.37
C PRO A 172 -9.27 30.36 27.22
N GLU A 173 -10.33 30.88 26.60
CA GLU A 173 -10.58 32.32 26.66
C GLU A 173 -10.84 32.75 28.11
N PRO A 174 -10.28 33.88 28.57
CA PRO A 174 -10.57 34.38 29.90
C PRO A 174 -12.07 34.64 30.01
N ALA A 175 -12.70 34.12 31.07
CA ALA A 175 -14.13 34.28 31.29
C ALA A 175 -14.49 35.78 31.24
N PRO A 176 -15.61 36.16 30.60
CA PRO A 176 -16.02 37.56 30.53
C PRO A 176 -16.12 38.11 31.96
N CYS A 177 -15.31 39.14 32.26
CA CYS A 177 -15.34 39.78 33.58
C CYS A 177 -16.77 40.24 33.86
N ARG A 178 -17.37 39.73 34.94
CA ARG A 178 -18.62 40.28 35.47
C ARG A 178 -18.41 41.78 35.72
N PRO A 179 -19.31 42.67 35.28
CA PRO A 179 -19.17 44.09 35.59
C PRO A 179 -19.28 44.26 37.11
N ALA A 180 -18.14 44.50 37.75
CA ALA A 180 -18.09 44.94 39.14
C ALA A 180 -18.37 46.44 39.18
N SER A 181 -19.55 46.80 39.69
CA SER A 181 -20.01 48.13 40.14
C SER A 181 -19.80 49.35 39.22
N PRO A 182 -20.80 50.24 39.10
CA PRO A 182 -20.68 51.47 38.32
C PRO A 182 -19.91 52.53 39.11
N SER A 183 -18.58 52.41 39.22
CA SER A 183 -17.74 53.52 39.67
C SER A 183 -16.26 53.30 39.33
N SER A 184 -15.88 53.59 38.09
CA SER A 184 -14.64 54.32 37.78
C SER A 184 -14.49 54.45 36.27
N SER A 185 -14.59 55.70 35.83
CA SER A 185 -14.29 56.15 34.48
C SER A 185 -12.78 56.07 34.25
N SER A 186 -12.31 55.03 33.55
CA SER A 186 -11.10 55.05 32.71
C SER A 186 -10.71 53.61 32.29
N CYS A 187 -11.46 53.02 31.36
CA CYS A 187 -10.88 52.04 30.45
C CYS A 187 -11.61 52.15 29.12
N ARG A 188 -10.97 52.79 28.14
CA ARG A 188 -11.35 52.64 26.74
C ARG A 188 -10.97 51.22 26.33
N THR A 189 -11.79 50.23 26.67
CA THR A 189 -11.78 48.97 25.93
C THR A 189 -12.46 49.24 24.61
N SER A 190 -11.68 49.22 23.53
CA SER A 190 -12.21 49.04 22.19
C SER A 190 -13.15 47.84 22.23
N ALA A 191 -14.45 48.07 22.07
CA ALA A 191 -15.47 47.06 21.87
C ALA A 191 -15.24 46.41 20.49
N GLY A 192 -14.17 45.62 20.38
CA GLY A 192 -13.93 44.75 19.24
C GLY A 192 -14.94 43.61 19.28
N HIS A 193 -15.46 43.22 18.12
CA HIS A 193 -16.27 42.00 18.03
C HIS A 193 -15.50 40.82 18.61
N PRO A 194 -16.18 39.88 19.31
CA PRO A 194 -15.52 38.71 19.87
C PRO A 194 -14.77 37.95 18.76
N ARG A 195 -13.55 37.50 19.07
CA ARG A 195 -12.74 36.69 18.14
C ARG A 195 -13.47 35.39 17.83
N ALA A 196 -13.59 35.07 16.55
CA ALA A 196 -14.23 33.89 16.00
C ALA A 196 -13.18 32.86 15.57
N ASP A 197 -12.33 32.41 16.50
CA ASP A 197 -11.32 31.40 16.18
C ASP A 197 -11.99 30.06 15.85
N LEU A 198 -11.47 29.35 14.84
CA LEU A 198 -11.91 28.01 14.46
C LEU A 198 -10.89 26.98 14.95
N VAL A 199 -11.29 26.16 15.93
CA VAL A 199 -10.48 25.06 16.46
C VAL A 199 -10.97 23.75 15.86
N ALA A 200 -10.07 23.04 15.19
CA ALA A 200 -10.38 21.82 14.45
C ALA A 200 -9.62 20.60 14.98
N LEU A 201 -10.30 19.46 15.05
CA LEU A 201 -9.66 18.20 15.42
C LEU A 201 -10.36 17.00 14.76
N PRO A 202 -9.63 15.93 14.42
CA PRO A 202 -10.26 14.63 14.21
C PRO A 202 -10.80 14.11 15.54
N LEU A 203 -11.88 13.32 15.50
CA LEU A 203 -12.34 12.60 16.68
C LEU A 203 -11.60 11.26 16.88
N GLN A 204 -11.02 10.72 15.79
CA GLN A 204 -10.10 9.59 15.83
C GLN A 204 -8.97 9.82 14.83
N CYS A 205 -7.73 9.65 15.26
CA CYS A 205 -6.57 9.69 14.37
C CYS A 205 -6.70 8.58 13.32
N ASN A 206 -6.61 8.95 12.05
CA ASN A 206 -6.73 8.02 10.94
C ASN A 206 -5.49 7.12 10.79
N ALA A 207 -4.34 7.49 11.35
CA ALA A 207 -3.13 6.68 11.36
C ALA A 207 -3.09 5.74 12.57
N THR A 208 -3.05 6.29 13.79
CA THR A 208 -2.84 5.50 15.02
C THR A 208 -4.12 4.86 15.55
N GLY A 209 -5.29 5.44 15.24
CA GLY A 209 -6.57 5.03 15.83
C GLY A 209 -6.87 5.64 17.19
N THR A 210 -5.99 6.49 17.73
CA THR A 210 -6.24 7.18 19.00
C THR A 210 -7.50 8.04 18.90
N ARG A 211 -8.35 7.98 19.93
CA ARG A 211 -9.61 8.72 20.02
C ARG A 211 -9.49 9.93 20.93
N TYR A 212 -10.17 11.02 20.57
CA TYR A 212 -10.05 12.32 21.23
C TYR A 212 -11.35 12.77 21.91
N ASP A 213 -12.21 11.85 22.36
CA ASP A 213 -13.49 12.17 23.03
C ASP A 213 -13.31 13.12 24.22
N ALA A 214 -12.31 12.86 25.08
CA ALA A 214 -12.01 13.69 26.24
C ALA A 214 -11.49 15.09 25.87
N LEU A 215 -10.69 15.19 24.82
CA LEU A 215 -10.21 16.48 24.29
C LEU A 215 -11.37 17.26 23.68
N LEU A 216 -12.22 16.61 22.87
CA LEU A 216 -13.42 17.23 22.31
C LEU A 216 -14.28 17.80 23.45
N ALA A 217 -14.59 17.00 24.47
CA ALA A 217 -15.39 17.46 25.60
C ALA A 217 -14.74 18.65 26.34
N THR A 218 -13.41 18.68 26.44
CA THR A 218 -12.68 19.79 27.07
C THR A 218 -12.74 21.06 26.23
N LEU A 219 -12.44 20.98 24.94
CA LEU A 219 -12.52 22.09 24.00
C LEU A 219 -13.94 22.66 23.96
N CYS A 220 -14.93 21.79 23.86
CA CYS A 220 -16.36 22.13 23.88
C CYS A 220 -16.79 22.88 25.14
N ARG A 221 -16.35 22.46 26.34
CA ARG A 221 -16.63 23.17 27.60
C ARG A 221 -15.92 24.53 27.70
N GLN A 222 -14.77 24.67 27.05
CA GLN A 222 -13.89 25.84 27.13
C GLN A 222 -13.93 26.73 25.89
N LYS A 223 -14.88 26.50 24.97
CA LYS A 223 -14.84 27.13 23.65
C LYS A 223 -15.09 28.64 23.69
N GLY A 224 -15.81 29.18 24.67
CA GLY A 224 -16.05 30.62 24.75
C GLY A 224 -16.69 31.16 23.46
N SER A 225 -16.04 32.12 22.79
CA SER A 225 -16.45 32.63 21.47
C SER A 225 -15.91 31.82 20.27
N ARG A 226 -15.15 30.76 20.52
CA ARG A 226 -14.55 29.91 19.49
C ARG A 226 -15.54 28.90 18.93
N TYR A 227 -15.29 28.48 17.71
CA TYR A 227 -16.05 27.45 17.02
C TYR A 227 -15.26 26.16 16.94
N ILE A 228 -15.92 25.02 17.18
CA ILE A 228 -15.30 23.70 17.15
C ILE A 228 -15.72 22.94 15.88
N LEU A 229 -14.74 22.56 15.06
CA LEU A 229 -14.91 21.73 13.87
C LEU A 229 -14.35 20.32 14.10
N VAL A 230 -15.20 19.31 13.98
CA VAL A 230 -14.82 17.91 14.18
C VAL A 230 -14.76 17.16 12.84
N ASP A 231 -13.61 16.55 12.54
CA ASP A 231 -13.51 15.50 11.53
C ASP A 231 -13.85 14.14 12.16
N ALA A 232 -15.05 13.64 11.85
CA ALA A 232 -15.54 12.37 12.38
C ALA A 232 -15.33 11.19 11.41
N ALA A 233 -14.57 11.38 10.32
CA ALA A 233 -14.51 10.42 9.22
C ALA A 233 -13.89 9.07 9.62
N SER A 234 -12.83 9.08 10.43
CA SER A 234 -12.20 7.85 10.93
C SER A 234 -12.82 7.34 12.23
N TYR A 235 -13.66 8.14 12.89
CA TYR A 235 -14.35 7.77 14.13
C TYR A 235 -15.67 7.05 13.85
N LEU A 236 -16.50 7.59 12.96
CA LEU A 236 -17.79 6.99 12.61
C LEU A 236 -17.58 5.74 11.78
N SER A 237 -18.25 4.66 12.19
CA SER A 237 -18.24 3.37 11.51
C SER A 237 -19.61 2.71 11.68
N SER A 238 -19.87 1.60 11.00
CA SER A 238 -21.09 0.79 11.22
C SER A 238 -21.23 0.22 12.64
N SER A 239 -20.18 0.32 13.47
CA SER A 239 -20.15 -0.06 14.88
C SER A 239 -19.97 1.13 15.84
N GLN A 240 -19.74 2.35 15.35
CA GLN A 240 -19.44 3.51 16.19
C GLN A 240 -20.22 4.74 15.71
N ARG A 241 -20.97 5.34 16.64
CA ARG A 241 -21.73 6.59 16.46
C ARG A 241 -21.21 7.68 17.40
N LEU A 242 -21.58 8.93 17.13
CA LEU A 242 -21.22 10.09 17.98
C LEU A 242 -22.46 10.58 18.71
N ASP A 243 -22.49 10.46 20.04
CA ASP A 243 -23.66 10.88 20.82
C ASP A 243 -23.64 12.39 21.10
N LEU A 244 -24.16 13.19 20.16
CA LEU A 244 -24.32 14.63 20.36
C LEU A 244 -25.51 14.98 21.25
N GLY A 245 -26.44 14.05 21.46
CA GLY A 245 -27.56 14.23 22.40
C GLY A 245 -27.10 14.32 23.86
N SER A 246 -25.94 13.73 24.17
CA SER A 246 -25.33 13.79 25.50
C SER A 246 -24.63 15.12 25.85
N PHE A 247 -24.38 15.99 24.86
CA PHE A 247 -23.78 17.30 25.09
C PHE A 247 -24.85 18.32 25.49
N ASP A 248 -24.51 19.22 26.41
CA ASP A 248 -25.30 20.45 26.56
C ASP A 248 -25.28 21.19 25.23
N HIS A 249 -26.44 21.68 24.78
CA HIS A 249 -26.58 22.29 23.46
C HIS A 249 -25.51 23.35 23.21
N ASP A 250 -25.22 24.22 24.18
CA ASP A 250 -24.25 25.31 24.05
C ASP A 250 -22.80 24.86 24.08
N SER A 251 -22.50 23.70 24.67
CA SER A 251 -21.17 23.12 24.67
C SER A 251 -20.94 22.13 23.52
N ALA A 252 -21.95 21.69 22.78
CA ALA A 252 -21.78 20.81 21.62
C ALA A 252 -20.85 21.43 20.54
N PRO A 253 -20.13 20.61 19.74
CA PRO A 253 -19.35 21.10 18.61
C PRO A 253 -20.22 21.83 17.59
N ASP A 254 -19.64 22.80 16.90
CA ASP A 254 -20.36 23.69 15.98
C ASP A 254 -20.52 23.05 14.60
N PHE A 255 -19.52 22.29 14.18
CA PHE A 255 -19.45 21.64 12.87
C PHE A 255 -18.94 20.20 12.99
N VAL A 256 -19.57 19.26 12.28
CA VAL A 256 -19.10 17.86 12.20
C VAL A 256 -19.08 17.39 10.76
N ALA A 257 -17.90 17.04 10.25
CA ALA A 257 -17.68 16.56 8.88
C ALA A 257 -17.47 15.05 8.85
N PHE A 258 -18.16 14.35 7.94
CA PHE A 258 -18.10 12.89 7.84
C PHE A 258 -18.47 12.36 6.44
N SER A 259 -18.19 11.07 6.20
CA SER A 259 -18.44 10.37 4.93
C SER A 259 -19.18 9.06 5.17
N PHE A 260 -20.23 8.78 4.39
CA PHE A 260 -21.05 7.57 4.61
C PHE A 260 -20.36 6.29 4.16
N TYR A 261 -19.52 6.33 3.13
CA TYR A 261 -18.75 5.16 2.71
C TYR A 261 -17.78 4.67 3.78
N LYS A 262 -17.32 5.53 4.70
CA LYS A 262 -16.50 5.09 5.85
C LYS A 262 -17.34 4.41 6.93
N VAL A 263 -18.64 4.73 7.00
CA VAL A 263 -19.58 4.12 7.95
C VAL A 263 -20.03 2.75 7.44
N PHE A 264 -20.54 2.70 6.21
CA PHE A 264 -21.26 1.54 5.67
C PHE A 264 -20.54 0.86 4.50
N GLY A 265 -19.41 1.37 4.03
CA GLY A 265 -18.72 0.92 2.80
C GLY A 265 -19.39 1.44 1.51
N TYR A 266 -20.66 1.82 1.58
CA TYR A 266 -21.50 2.26 0.47
C TYR A 266 -22.48 3.34 0.96
N PRO A 267 -22.78 4.38 0.15
CA PRO A 267 -22.20 4.70 -1.15
C PRO A 267 -20.98 5.63 -1.05
N THR A 268 -20.05 5.51 -1.99
CA THR A 268 -18.97 6.51 -2.20
C THR A 268 -19.52 7.79 -2.84
N GLY A 269 -18.79 8.90 -2.69
CA GLY A 269 -19.21 10.19 -3.22
C GLY A 269 -20.37 10.85 -2.45
N LEU A 270 -20.67 10.38 -1.24
CA LEU A 270 -21.63 10.99 -0.32
C LEU A 270 -21.02 11.13 1.09
N GLY A 271 -21.10 12.33 1.62
CA GLY A 271 -20.86 12.67 3.00
C GLY A 271 -21.84 13.74 3.46
N ALA A 272 -21.58 14.30 4.62
CA ALA A 272 -22.35 15.44 5.09
C ALA A 272 -21.54 16.33 6.03
N LEU A 273 -22.04 17.55 6.18
CA LEU A 273 -21.62 18.52 7.18
C LEU A 273 -22.82 18.75 8.11
N LEU A 274 -22.65 18.43 9.37
CA LEU A 274 -23.58 18.83 10.41
C LEU A 274 -23.18 20.23 10.88
N VAL A 275 -24.14 21.15 10.95
CA VAL A 275 -23.95 22.54 11.39
C VAL A 275 -24.94 22.85 12.49
N LYS A 276 -24.45 23.28 13.65
CA LYS A 276 -25.30 23.78 14.72
C LYS A 276 -25.96 25.09 14.26
N LYS A 277 -27.28 25.19 14.37
CA LYS A 277 -28.05 26.33 13.84
C LYS A 277 -27.64 27.67 14.43
N SER A 278 -27.32 27.69 15.73
CA SER A 278 -26.78 28.89 16.41
C SER A 278 -25.43 29.35 15.85
N SER A 279 -24.68 28.48 15.19
CA SER A 279 -23.36 28.75 14.63
C SER A 279 -23.40 28.98 13.12
N ALA A 280 -24.56 28.83 12.46
CA ALA A 280 -24.67 28.97 11.00
C ALA A 280 -24.26 30.36 10.46
N HIS A 281 -24.41 31.41 11.28
CA HIS A 281 -24.14 32.79 10.89
C HIS A 281 -22.67 33.07 10.53
N VAL A 282 -21.71 32.27 11.03
CA VAL A 282 -20.29 32.44 10.66
C VAL A 282 -19.94 31.84 9.31
N LEU A 283 -20.81 31.01 8.73
CA LEU A 283 -20.65 30.49 7.38
C LEU A 283 -21.26 31.47 6.34
N SER A 284 -20.87 32.74 6.40
CA SER A 284 -21.48 33.82 5.63
C SER A 284 -20.72 34.21 4.35
N LYS A 285 -19.49 33.71 4.17
CA LYS A 285 -18.57 34.13 3.10
C LYS A 285 -18.52 33.21 1.88
N LYS A 286 -19.43 32.23 1.77
CA LYS A 286 -19.47 31.29 0.63
C LYS A 286 -19.49 32.07 -0.70
N ALA A 287 -18.39 32.02 -1.43
CA ALA A 287 -18.20 32.81 -2.65
C ALA A 287 -18.92 32.20 -3.86
N TYR A 288 -18.77 30.89 -4.03
CA TYR A 288 -19.36 30.10 -5.12
C TYR A 288 -20.81 29.71 -4.80
N TYR A 289 -21.66 29.62 -5.82
CA TYR A 289 -23.04 29.13 -5.70
C TYR A 289 -23.42 28.34 -6.96
N GLY A 290 -24.08 27.20 -6.77
CA GLY A 290 -24.65 26.39 -7.83
C GLY A 290 -26.15 26.60 -8.02
N GLY A 291 -26.74 25.90 -8.98
CA GLY A 291 -28.19 25.86 -9.15
C GLY A 291 -28.90 25.40 -7.87
N GLY A 292 -30.11 25.92 -7.61
CA GLY A 292 -30.90 25.55 -6.43
C GLY A 292 -30.59 26.35 -5.15
N THR A 293 -29.39 26.94 -5.04
CA THR A 293 -28.91 27.58 -3.79
C THR A 293 -29.32 29.04 -3.57
N LEU A 294 -29.77 29.71 -4.62
CA LEU A 294 -30.26 31.09 -4.57
C LEU A 294 -31.78 31.15 -4.73
N ASP A 295 -32.41 32.08 -4.02
CA ASP A 295 -33.80 32.48 -4.25
C ASP A 295 -33.91 33.43 -5.45
N ALA A 296 -32.93 34.33 -5.61
CA ALA A 296 -32.89 35.27 -6.73
C ALA A 296 -31.45 35.71 -7.06
N ILE A 297 -31.21 36.08 -8.31
CA ILE A 297 -29.96 36.67 -8.80
C ILE A 297 -30.27 37.76 -9.83
N ALA A 298 -29.52 38.86 -9.77
CA ALA A 298 -29.60 39.92 -10.78
C ALA A 298 -28.55 39.67 -11.88
N PRO A 299 -28.92 39.75 -13.17
CA PRO A 299 -27.98 39.50 -14.27
C PRO A 299 -26.96 40.64 -14.49
N TRP A 300 -27.31 41.86 -14.11
CA TRP A 300 -26.51 43.07 -14.40
C TRP A 300 -25.79 43.65 -13.17
N SER A 301 -25.85 42.96 -12.03
CA SER A 301 -25.16 43.39 -10.82
C SER A 301 -24.63 42.19 -10.04
N ARG A 302 -23.81 42.44 -9.02
CA ARG A 302 -23.35 41.39 -8.10
C ARG A 302 -24.38 41.02 -7.03
N TRP A 303 -25.60 41.56 -7.11
CA TRP A 303 -26.65 41.27 -6.15
C TRP A 303 -27.16 39.83 -6.32
N LYS A 304 -27.24 39.12 -5.20
CA LYS A 304 -27.75 37.75 -5.09
C LYS A 304 -28.45 37.60 -3.74
N GLN A 305 -29.49 36.78 -3.71
CA GLN A 305 -30.20 36.39 -2.49
C GLN A 305 -30.08 34.87 -2.30
N PRO A 306 -29.27 34.39 -1.34
CA PRO A 306 -29.24 32.98 -0.98
C PRO A 306 -30.56 32.49 -0.40
N ARG A 307 -30.82 31.18 -0.52
CA ARG A 307 -31.89 30.48 0.19
C ARG A 307 -31.78 30.70 1.70
N THR A 308 -32.92 30.80 2.38
CA THR A 308 -32.98 30.96 3.84
C THR A 308 -32.63 29.69 4.61
N ASP A 309 -32.97 28.52 4.07
CA ASP A 309 -32.53 27.23 4.61
C ASP A 309 -31.05 26.99 4.29
N LEU A 310 -30.25 26.70 5.33
CA LEU A 310 -28.80 26.54 5.19
C LEU A 310 -28.45 25.33 4.32
N ALA A 311 -29.17 24.21 4.46
CA ALA A 311 -28.89 23.03 3.65
C ALA A 311 -29.11 23.32 2.16
N ALA A 312 -30.24 23.95 1.81
CA ALA A 312 -30.52 24.39 0.45
C ALA A 312 -29.50 25.41 -0.08
N ALA A 313 -28.99 26.33 0.75
CA ALA A 313 -27.99 27.30 0.33
C ALA A 313 -26.59 26.68 0.09
N PHE A 314 -26.33 25.49 0.65
CA PHE A 314 -25.02 24.86 0.62
C PHE A 314 -24.95 23.60 -0.27
N GLU A 315 -26.08 22.93 -0.53
CA GLU A 315 -26.20 21.80 -1.46
C GLU A 315 -26.26 22.32 -2.92
N ASP A 316 -25.08 22.57 -3.52
CA ASP A 316 -24.98 23.09 -4.89
C ASP A 316 -25.50 22.10 -5.94
N GLY A 317 -26.49 22.54 -6.73
CA GLY A 317 -27.10 21.74 -7.79
C GLY A 317 -28.12 20.73 -7.28
N THR A 318 -28.39 19.70 -8.07
CA THR A 318 -29.26 18.60 -7.63
C THR A 318 -28.47 17.71 -6.66
N PRO A 319 -28.96 17.46 -5.43
CA PRO A 319 -28.27 16.56 -4.50
C PRO A 319 -28.19 15.14 -5.06
N ASN A 320 -27.25 14.33 -4.56
CA ASN A 320 -27.09 12.95 -5.03
C ASN A 320 -28.22 12.05 -4.50
N ILE A 321 -29.40 12.15 -5.14
CA ILE A 321 -30.65 11.48 -4.74
C ILE A 321 -30.40 9.99 -4.50
N HIS A 322 -29.78 9.31 -5.46
CA HIS A 322 -29.59 7.86 -5.41
C HIS A 322 -28.73 7.43 -4.21
N ALA A 323 -27.63 8.14 -3.96
CA ALA A 323 -26.77 7.85 -2.82
C ALA A 323 -27.45 8.17 -1.48
N ILE A 324 -28.22 9.25 -1.40
CA ILE A 324 -28.95 9.62 -0.17
C ILE A 324 -30.00 8.56 0.18
N LEU A 325 -30.74 8.07 -0.82
CA LEU A 325 -31.75 7.04 -0.62
C LEU A 325 -31.15 5.71 -0.16
N ALA A 326 -29.96 5.36 -0.65
CA ALA A 326 -29.22 4.18 -0.21
C ALA A 326 -28.93 4.18 1.30
N LEU A 327 -28.83 5.34 1.95
CA LEU A 327 -28.59 5.41 3.41
C LEU A 327 -29.70 4.76 4.22
N ARG A 328 -30.96 4.88 3.78
CA ARG A 328 -32.11 4.25 4.46
C ARG A 328 -31.95 2.74 4.50
N HIS A 329 -31.59 2.14 3.35
CA HIS A 329 -31.29 0.71 3.26
C HIS A 329 -30.08 0.32 4.09
N ALA A 330 -29.05 1.17 4.18
CA ALA A 330 -27.87 0.91 4.99
C ALA A 330 -28.20 0.83 6.48
N PHE A 331 -28.91 1.82 7.03
CA PHE A 331 -29.33 1.78 8.42
C PHE A 331 -30.19 0.55 8.73
N ASP A 332 -31.17 0.24 7.87
CA ASP A 332 -32.05 -0.93 8.05
C ASP A 332 -31.28 -2.25 8.00
N TYR A 333 -30.39 -2.39 7.01
CA TYR A 333 -29.57 -3.58 6.84
C TYR A 333 -28.71 -3.82 8.08
N TYR A 334 -27.94 -2.82 8.50
CA TYR A 334 -27.02 -3.02 9.61
C TYR A 334 -27.75 -3.26 10.94
N GLN A 335 -28.92 -2.66 11.14
CA GLN A 335 -29.77 -2.94 12.30
C GLN A 335 -30.30 -4.37 12.31
N GLN A 336 -30.79 -4.87 11.16
CA GLN A 336 -31.31 -6.23 11.04
C GLN A 336 -30.20 -7.28 11.14
N ALA A 337 -29.07 -7.05 10.48
CA ALA A 337 -27.99 -8.02 10.36
C ALA A 337 -27.07 -8.10 11.59
N PHE A 338 -26.76 -6.94 12.19
CA PHE A 338 -25.75 -6.84 13.25
C PHE A 338 -26.33 -6.43 14.60
N GLY A 339 -27.63 -6.11 14.68
CA GLY A 339 -28.29 -5.75 15.92
C GLY A 339 -27.99 -4.31 16.39
N PRO A 340 -28.22 -3.99 17.68
CA PRO A 340 -28.06 -2.64 18.21
C PRO A 340 -26.61 -2.14 18.19
N TRP A 341 -26.44 -0.81 18.13
CA TRP A 341 -25.13 -0.12 18.11
C TRP A 341 -24.17 -0.59 19.21
N GLN A 342 -24.65 -0.80 20.44
CA GLN A 342 -23.79 -1.23 21.56
C GLN A 342 -23.14 -2.59 21.29
N GLN A 343 -23.94 -3.56 20.84
CA GLN A 343 -23.45 -4.91 20.52
C GLN A 343 -22.40 -4.87 19.39
N ARG A 344 -22.64 -4.04 18.37
CA ARG A 344 -21.69 -3.80 17.28
C ARG A 344 -20.37 -3.20 17.78
N ALA A 345 -20.45 -2.19 18.64
CA ALA A 345 -19.30 -1.52 19.22
C ALA A 345 -18.46 -2.50 20.06
N ASP A 346 -19.11 -3.31 20.89
CA ASP A 346 -18.45 -4.29 21.76
C ASP A 346 -17.73 -5.37 20.96
N TYR A 347 -18.34 -5.85 19.88
CA TYR A 347 -17.70 -6.80 18.96
C TYR A 347 -16.47 -6.23 18.26
N VAL A 348 -16.57 -5.03 17.67
CA VAL A 348 -15.41 -4.43 16.98
C VAL A 348 -14.32 -4.05 17.98
N ARG A 349 -14.67 -3.68 19.22
CA ARG A 349 -13.71 -3.47 20.30
C ARG A 349 -12.97 -4.76 20.66
N SER A 350 -13.65 -5.91 20.73
CA SER A 350 -12.98 -7.18 21.03
C SER A 350 -12.01 -7.59 19.90
N LEU A 351 -12.37 -7.37 18.64
CA LEU A 351 -11.46 -7.55 17.50
C LEU A 351 -10.24 -6.62 17.57
N GLY A 352 -10.45 -5.33 17.89
CA GLY A 352 -9.37 -4.36 18.05
C GLY A 352 -8.41 -4.76 19.17
N ARG A 353 -8.94 -5.20 20.32
CA ARG A 353 -8.15 -5.73 21.44
C ARG A 353 -7.35 -6.96 21.01
N HIS A 354 -7.99 -7.90 20.33
CA HIS A 354 -7.33 -9.12 19.84
C HIS A 354 -6.19 -8.80 18.85
N LEU A 355 -6.41 -7.84 17.94
CA LEU A 355 -5.39 -7.38 17.00
C LEU A 355 -4.17 -6.80 17.71
N HIS A 356 -4.38 -5.88 18.64
CA HIS A 356 -3.28 -5.30 19.43
C HIS A 356 -2.56 -6.37 20.25
N HIS A 357 -3.31 -7.29 20.88
CA HIS A 357 -2.74 -8.37 21.69
C HIS A 357 -1.86 -9.31 20.85
N ARG A 358 -2.40 -9.86 19.76
CA ARG A 358 -1.71 -10.83 18.92
C ARG A 358 -0.44 -10.26 18.33
N LEU A 359 -0.48 -9.02 17.82
CA LEU A 359 0.71 -8.37 17.27
C LEU A 359 1.75 -8.04 18.35
N ALA A 360 1.31 -7.55 19.52
CA ALA A 360 2.22 -7.21 20.62
C ALA A 360 2.87 -8.46 21.27
N ALA A 361 2.29 -9.65 21.11
CA ALA A 361 2.81 -10.90 21.66
C ALA A 361 3.95 -11.51 20.83
N LEU A 362 4.12 -11.12 19.57
CA LEU A 362 5.11 -11.74 18.67
C LEU A 362 6.56 -11.45 19.10
N ARG A 363 7.36 -12.51 19.25
CA ARG A 363 8.78 -12.45 19.64
C ARG A 363 9.65 -13.30 18.71
N HIS A 364 10.83 -12.81 18.35
CA HIS A 364 11.88 -13.63 17.75
C HIS A 364 12.46 -14.61 18.79
N GLY A 365 13.21 -15.62 18.35
CA GLY A 365 13.86 -16.61 19.21
C GLY A 365 14.84 -16.00 20.21
N ASN A 366 15.44 -14.85 19.87
CA ASN A 366 16.28 -14.07 20.79
C ASN A 366 15.48 -13.23 21.82
N GLY A 367 14.15 -13.37 21.87
CA GLY A 367 13.27 -12.62 22.75
C GLY A 367 12.95 -11.18 22.30
N ALA A 368 13.52 -10.70 21.19
CA ALA A 368 13.21 -9.36 20.66
C ALA A 368 11.78 -9.30 20.07
N PRO A 369 11.09 -8.14 20.13
CA PRO A 369 9.77 -7.99 19.51
C PRO A 369 9.83 -8.08 17.99
N VAL A 370 8.87 -8.79 17.37
CA VAL A 370 8.71 -8.82 15.90
C VAL A 370 7.97 -7.59 15.39
N VAL A 371 7.19 -6.92 16.24
CA VAL A 371 6.33 -5.80 15.84
C VAL A 371 6.51 -4.62 16.77
N ARG A 372 6.67 -3.41 16.20
CA ARG A 372 6.54 -2.13 16.90
C ARG A 372 5.19 -1.51 16.57
N ILE A 373 4.28 -1.48 17.53
CA ILE A 373 2.99 -0.76 17.41
C ILE A 373 3.16 0.70 17.79
N TYR A 374 2.47 1.60 17.08
CA TYR A 374 2.44 3.05 17.30
C TYR A 374 1.09 3.50 17.87
N THR A 375 1.13 4.21 19.00
CA THR A 375 -0.01 4.88 19.66
C THR A 375 0.42 6.27 20.13
N ASP A 376 -0.51 7.21 20.28
CA ASP A 376 -0.17 8.62 20.62
C ASP A 376 0.26 8.83 22.09
N VAL A 377 0.33 7.77 22.92
CA VAL A 377 0.48 7.88 24.38
C VAL A 377 1.95 7.84 24.85
N GLU A 378 2.92 7.69 23.96
CA GLU A 378 4.34 7.48 24.33
C GLU A 378 5.27 8.69 24.12
N THR A 379 4.80 9.87 23.68
CA THR A 379 5.68 11.05 23.50
C THR A 379 5.58 12.05 24.65
N GLY A 380 5.93 11.59 25.85
CA GLY A 380 6.47 12.48 26.89
C GLY A 380 7.93 12.79 26.56
N ALA A 381 8.35 14.04 26.76
CA ALA A 381 9.55 14.70 26.25
C ALA A 381 10.95 14.12 26.60
N ASP A 382 11.08 12.86 27.06
CA ASP A 382 12.36 12.26 27.40
C ASP A 382 12.57 10.90 26.71
N SER A 383 13.17 10.90 25.51
CA SER A 383 14.14 9.88 25.08
C SER A 383 14.68 10.15 23.68
N GLY A 384 15.60 11.11 23.60
CA GLY A 384 16.71 10.94 22.68
C GLY A 384 17.47 9.68 23.09
N GLN A 385 17.64 8.75 22.14
CA GLN A 385 18.55 7.59 22.19
C GLN A 385 18.39 6.62 23.39
N HIS A 386 18.12 5.35 23.06
CA HIS A 386 18.05 4.20 23.97
C HIS A 386 16.80 4.09 24.86
N ALA A 387 15.67 3.72 24.27
CA ALA A 387 14.67 2.96 25.00
C ALA A 387 15.22 1.55 25.26
N SER A 388 15.94 1.39 26.36
CA SER A 388 16.37 0.10 26.90
C SER A 388 15.17 -0.74 27.31
N SER A 389 15.28 -2.03 27.02
CA SER A 389 14.38 -3.11 27.38
C SER A 389 14.03 -3.17 28.87
N SER A 390 12.85 -2.70 29.25
CA SER A 390 12.04 -3.33 30.30
C SER A 390 10.60 -2.84 30.22
N ALA A 391 9.68 -3.76 29.87
CA ALA A 391 8.23 -3.65 30.00
C ALA A 391 7.60 -2.30 29.56
N ALA A 392 7.18 -2.24 28.29
CA ALA A 392 6.08 -1.37 27.85
C ALA A 392 4.83 -1.73 28.68
N ALA A 393 4.71 -1.13 29.86
CA ALA A 393 3.62 -1.34 30.79
C ALA A 393 2.32 -0.82 30.14
N CYS A 394 1.47 -1.80 29.79
CA CYS A 394 0.04 -1.71 29.53
C CYS A 394 -0.45 -0.78 28.39
N ARG A 395 -0.09 -1.13 27.15
CA ARG A 395 -0.86 -0.73 25.94
C ARG A 395 -2.33 -1.21 25.96
N PHE A 396 -2.67 -2.18 26.82
CA PHE A 396 -4.01 -2.74 26.98
C PHE A 396 -4.98 -1.81 27.72
N ASP A 397 -4.51 -1.06 28.72
CA ASP A 397 -5.37 -0.20 29.54
C ASP A 397 -6.05 0.92 28.71
N ILE A 398 -5.41 1.31 27.60
CA ILE A 398 -5.92 2.33 26.66
C ILE A 398 -7.11 1.78 25.84
N VAL A 399 -7.07 0.49 25.51
CA VAL A 399 -8.14 -0.21 24.76
C VAL A 399 -9.33 -0.51 25.68
N ASP A 400 -9.06 -0.79 26.95
CA ASP A 400 -10.05 -1.17 27.96
C ASP A 400 -10.62 0.01 28.77
N ALA A 401 -10.10 1.22 28.54
CA ALA A 401 -10.63 2.45 29.12
C ALA A 401 -12.12 2.66 28.77
N THR A 402 -12.84 3.38 29.64
CA THR A 402 -14.23 3.78 29.41
C THR A 402 -14.34 5.30 29.51
N PRO A 403 -14.59 6.04 28.40
CA PRO A 403 -14.66 5.54 27.03
C PRO A 403 -13.29 5.05 26.51
N PRO A 404 -13.27 4.13 25.52
CA PRO A 404 -12.04 3.58 24.98
C PRO A 404 -11.23 4.65 24.25
N ARG A 405 -9.93 4.74 24.56
CA ARG A 405 -9.02 5.75 23.98
C ARG A 405 -8.40 5.30 22.65
N GLN A 406 -8.60 4.04 22.27
CA GLN A 406 -8.07 3.45 21.05
C GLN A 406 -9.22 2.85 20.21
N GLY A 407 -9.28 3.23 18.93
CA GLY A 407 -10.18 2.67 17.94
C GLY A 407 -9.66 1.36 17.33
N PRO A 408 -10.42 0.76 16.39
CA PRO A 408 -10.10 -0.53 15.77
C PRO A 408 -9.01 -0.42 14.68
N ILE A 409 -8.03 0.45 14.88
CA ILE A 409 -6.87 0.67 14.01
C ILE A 409 -5.62 0.31 14.80
N CYS A 410 -4.67 -0.34 14.14
CA CYS A 410 -3.34 -0.65 14.65
C CYS A 410 -2.31 -0.27 13.60
N SER A 411 -1.56 0.80 13.85
CA SER A 411 -0.39 1.17 13.06
C SER A 411 0.85 0.50 13.63
N PHE A 412 1.67 -0.11 12.79
CA PHE A 412 2.85 -0.84 13.22
C PHE A 412 3.93 -0.96 12.15
N ASN A 413 5.13 -1.35 12.59
CA ASN A 413 6.22 -1.79 11.73
C ASN A 413 6.70 -3.18 12.17
N VAL A 414 7.10 -4.00 11.19
CA VAL A 414 7.75 -5.30 11.45
C VAL A 414 9.23 -5.08 11.66
N LEU A 415 9.82 -5.77 12.63
CA LEU A 415 11.22 -5.66 13.03
C LEU A 415 11.96 -6.95 12.65
N SER A 416 13.25 -6.80 12.40
CA SER A 416 14.21 -7.90 12.32
C SER A 416 14.68 -8.30 13.74
N PRO A 417 15.36 -9.46 13.91
CA PRO A 417 15.95 -9.84 15.20
C PRO A 417 16.92 -8.80 15.79
N ALA A 418 17.51 -7.94 14.94
CA ALA A 418 18.39 -6.84 15.32
C ALA A 418 17.64 -5.53 15.65
N GLY A 419 16.30 -5.55 15.66
CA GLY A 419 15.46 -4.38 15.95
C GLY A 419 15.33 -3.38 14.79
N ARG A 420 15.90 -3.66 13.61
CA ARG A 420 15.77 -2.81 12.41
C ARG A 420 14.39 -3.01 11.78
N ILE A 421 13.78 -1.93 11.31
CA ILE A 421 12.48 -1.97 10.61
C ILE A 421 12.67 -2.68 9.27
N VAL A 422 11.85 -3.72 9.03
CA VAL A 422 11.68 -4.31 7.71
C VAL A 422 10.91 -3.31 6.86
N PRO A 423 11.37 -2.96 5.64
CA PRO A 423 10.70 -1.97 4.81
C PRO A 423 9.19 -2.29 4.66
N PRO A 424 8.27 -1.36 5.01
CA PRO A 424 6.83 -1.63 4.99
C PRO A 424 6.31 -2.13 3.64
N ASN A 425 6.89 -1.62 2.55
CA ASN A 425 6.56 -2.03 1.17
C ASN A 425 6.95 -3.49 0.87
N GLU A 426 7.91 -4.06 1.58
CA GLU A 426 8.23 -5.49 1.46
C GLU A 426 7.19 -6.35 2.16
N VAL A 427 6.73 -5.91 3.34
CA VAL A 427 5.64 -6.57 4.06
C VAL A 427 4.33 -6.50 3.27
N ASP A 428 3.99 -5.33 2.73
CA ASP A 428 2.81 -5.12 1.88
C ASP A 428 2.82 -5.99 0.61
N ARG A 429 3.99 -6.12 -0.06
CA ARG A 429 4.12 -7.01 -1.22
C ARG A 429 3.84 -8.46 -0.85
N LEU A 430 4.35 -8.92 0.29
CA LEU A 430 4.11 -10.29 0.76
C LEU A 430 2.66 -10.51 1.22
N ALA A 431 2.07 -9.50 1.85
CA ALA A 431 0.67 -9.48 2.24
C ALA A 431 -0.21 -9.60 0.99
N SER A 432 0.03 -8.78 -0.03
CA SER A 432 -0.67 -8.83 -1.33
C SER A 432 -0.57 -10.21 -2.00
N ILE A 433 0.60 -10.84 -1.97
CA ILE A 433 0.83 -12.20 -2.54
C ILE A 433 0.13 -13.29 -1.71
N SER A 434 -0.20 -12.98 -0.46
CA SER A 434 -0.95 -13.83 0.45
C SER A 434 -2.43 -13.47 0.49
N ASN A 435 -2.90 -12.60 -0.41
CA ASN A 435 -4.26 -12.06 -0.46
C ASN A 435 -4.70 -11.38 0.85
N ILE A 436 -3.74 -10.69 1.49
CA ILE A 436 -3.94 -9.89 2.69
C ILE A 436 -3.86 -8.42 2.27
N HIS A 437 -4.96 -7.70 2.44
CA HIS A 437 -5.09 -6.29 2.12
C HIS A 437 -4.87 -5.47 3.39
N ILE A 438 -3.64 -4.99 3.56
CA ILE A 438 -3.23 -4.08 4.62
C ILE A 438 -2.72 -2.79 3.97
N ARG A 439 -2.80 -1.65 4.67
CA ARG A 439 -2.29 -0.40 4.12
C ARG A 439 -0.84 -0.17 4.52
N ALA A 440 -0.01 0.25 3.59
CA ALA A 440 1.34 0.76 3.84
C ALA A 440 1.45 2.23 3.42
N GLY A 441 2.30 3.01 4.10
CA GLY A 441 2.65 4.38 3.71
C GLY A 441 2.62 5.38 4.86
N ARG A 442 2.36 6.66 4.52
CA ARG A 442 2.25 7.78 5.46
C ARG A 442 0.83 8.05 5.99
N HIS A 443 -0.14 7.26 5.55
CA HIS A 443 -1.54 7.33 5.98
C HIS A 443 -2.21 8.71 5.82
N CYS A 444 -1.71 9.60 4.97
CA CYS A 444 -2.22 10.97 4.83
C CYS A 444 -2.29 11.74 6.17
N ASN A 445 -1.33 11.51 7.06
CA ASN A 445 -1.26 12.13 8.38
C ASN A 445 0.19 12.58 8.65
N ALA A 446 0.47 13.86 8.41
CA ALA A 446 1.82 14.41 8.59
C ALA A 446 2.24 14.44 10.06
N GLY A 447 1.29 14.69 10.97
CA GLY A 447 1.52 14.64 12.41
C GLY A 447 2.05 13.30 12.87
N PHE A 448 1.42 12.20 12.44
CA PHE A 448 1.89 10.83 12.70
C PHE A 448 3.31 10.58 12.18
N VAL A 449 3.61 11.04 10.96
CA VAL A 449 4.96 10.88 10.37
C VAL A 449 6.01 11.62 11.20
N ALA A 450 5.70 12.84 11.65
CA ALA A 450 6.60 13.63 12.48
C ALA A 450 6.74 13.03 13.90
N SER A 451 5.63 12.82 14.60
CA SER A 451 5.64 12.45 16.02
C SER A 451 5.96 10.98 16.28
N SER A 452 5.45 10.06 15.44
CA SER A 452 5.55 8.62 15.70
C SER A 452 6.63 7.93 14.87
N LEU A 453 6.93 8.45 13.67
CA LEU A 453 8.01 7.91 12.83
C LEU A 453 9.32 8.71 12.93
N GLY A 454 9.29 9.89 13.57
CA GLY A 454 10.47 10.71 13.86
C GLY A 454 11.06 11.40 12.64
N ALA A 455 10.31 11.55 11.55
CA ALA A 455 10.79 12.23 10.34
C ALA A 455 10.58 13.74 10.47
N THR A 456 11.65 14.51 10.31
CA THR A 456 11.58 15.97 10.31
C THR A 456 11.00 16.52 9.00
N ASP A 457 10.59 17.78 9.00
CA ASP A 457 10.17 18.47 7.78
C ASP A 457 11.24 18.43 6.68
N ASP A 458 12.51 18.53 7.06
CA ASP A 458 13.62 18.50 6.12
C ASP A 458 13.88 17.08 5.59
N ASP A 459 13.71 16.05 6.43
CA ASP A 459 13.74 14.66 5.96
C ASP A 459 12.63 14.39 4.93
N ILE A 460 11.42 14.89 5.18
CA ILE A 460 10.27 14.72 4.27
C ILE A 460 10.54 15.41 2.93
N LYS A 461 11.06 16.65 2.95
CA LYS A 461 11.41 17.41 1.73
C LYS A 461 12.55 16.75 0.97
N GLN A 462 13.59 16.28 1.67
CA GLN A 462 14.73 15.62 1.06
C GLN A 462 14.33 14.30 0.40
N GLN A 463 13.52 13.48 1.08
CA GLN A 463 12.99 12.25 0.49
C GLN A 463 12.18 12.52 -0.79
N TYR A 464 11.37 13.59 -0.81
CA TYR A 464 10.67 14.00 -2.03
C TYR A 464 11.64 14.42 -3.15
N ALA A 465 12.69 15.19 -2.82
CA ALA A 465 13.73 15.57 -3.76
C ALA A 465 14.48 14.35 -4.33
N ASP A 466 14.63 13.29 -3.54
CA ASP A 466 15.21 12.02 -3.93
C ASP A 466 14.23 11.12 -4.74
N GLY A 467 13.04 11.63 -5.07
CA GLY A 467 12.03 10.96 -5.89
C GLY A 467 11.10 10.01 -5.13
N VAL A 468 11.06 10.09 -3.79
CA VAL A 468 10.22 9.22 -2.94
C VAL A 468 8.84 9.86 -2.78
N GLY A 469 7.84 9.29 -3.46
CA GLY A 469 6.43 9.72 -3.35
C GLY A 469 5.78 9.35 -2.01
N CYS A 470 4.58 9.90 -1.73
CA CYS A 470 3.85 9.66 -0.47
C CYS A 470 3.49 8.19 -0.18
N ASP A 471 3.37 7.37 -1.23
CA ASP A 471 3.07 5.93 -1.16
C ASP A 471 4.32 5.05 -1.38
N GLU A 472 5.48 5.66 -1.65
CA GLU A 472 6.73 4.95 -1.90
C GLU A 472 7.66 5.11 -0.70
N SER A 473 8.43 4.07 -0.38
CA SER A 473 9.45 4.13 0.67
C SER A 473 10.82 4.29 0.01
N SER A 474 11.64 5.20 0.51
CA SER A 474 13.05 5.26 0.13
C SER A 474 13.75 3.93 0.44
N ASP A 475 14.64 3.47 -0.43
CA ASP A 475 15.55 2.36 -0.16
C ASP A 475 16.74 2.79 0.76
N SER A 476 16.75 4.04 1.25
CA SER A 476 17.79 4.59 2.14
C SER A 476 17.62 4.11 3.60
N ASP A 477 18.68 3.51 4.14
CA ASP A 477 18.73 2.82 5.44
C ASP A 477 18.53 3.71 6.69
N GLN A 478 18.33 5.04 6.57
CA GLN A 478 18.45 5.95 7.72
C GLN A 478 17.15 6.49 8.33
N LEU A 479 16.01 6.56 7.64
CA LEU A 479 14.72 6.89 8.26
C LEU A 479 13.56 6.34 7.44
N VAL A 480 12.84 5.36 7.99
CA VAL A 480 11.60 4.85 7.37
C VAL A 480 10.46 5.78 7.76
N SER A 481 10.13 6.74 6.89
CA SER A 481 8.98 7.65 7.06
C SER A 481 7.62 6.99 6.75
N THR A 482 7.53 5.67 6.78
CA THR A 482 6.32 4.91 6.47
C THR A 482 6.04 3.82 7.51
N SER A 483 4.78 3.40 7.61
CA SER A 483 4.39 2.26 8.43
C SER A 483 3.33 1.40 7.75
N LEU A 484 2.97 0.29 8.38
CA LEU A 484 1.76 -0.48 8.07
C LEU A 484 0.61 -0.01 8.96
N ARG A 485 -0.62 -0.18 8.48
CA ARG A 485 -1.85 0.05 9.23
C ARG A 485 -2.87 -1.06 8.93
N ALA A 486 -3.19 -1.84 9.96
CA ALA A 486 -4.31 -2.78 9.96
C ALA A 486 -5.51 -2.15 10.67
N SER A 487 -6.71 -2.36 10.13
CA SER A 487 -7.95 -1.84 10.69
C SER A 487 -9.11 -2.81 10.45
N VAL A 488 -9.90 -3.05 11.50
CA VAL A 488 -10.95 -4.06 11.53
C VAL A 488 -12.35 -3.42 11.59
N CYS A 489 -13.35 -4.15 11.11
CA CYS A 489 -14.76 -3.76 11.10
C CYS A 489 -15.69 -4.94 11.45
N LEU A 490 -17.01 -4.73 11.34
CA LEU A 490 -18.03 -5.74 11.65
C LEU A 490 -17.97 -7.01 10.79
N LEU A 491 -17.31 -6.96 9.63
CA LEU A 491 -17.18 -8.10 8.72
C LEU A 491 -15.91 -8.92 8.97
N ASN A 492 -15.06 -8.47 9.90
CA ASN A 492 -13.89 -9.23 10.33
C ASN A 492 -14.24 -10.16 11.48
N THR A 493 -13.41 -11.18 11.68
CA THR A 493 -13.50 -12.20 12.74
C THR A 493 -12.18 -12.29 13.50
N HIS A 494 -12.16 -12.96 14.66
CA HIS A 494 -10.92 -13.22 15.40
C HIS A 494 -9.93 -14.03 14.55
N GLY A 495 -10.44 -14.98 13.75
CA GLY A 495 -9.63 -15.76 12.81
C GLY A 495 -8.94 -14.92 11.73
N ASP A 496 -9.51 -13.79 11.33
CA ASP A 496 -8.86 -12.87 10.38
C ASP A 496 -7.63 -12.19 11.01
N VAL A 497 -7.75 -11.80 12.28
CA VAL A 497 -6.62 -11.26 13.06
C VAL A 497 -5.55 -12.33 13.26
N ASP A 498 -5.95 -13.56 13.58
CA ASP A 498 -5.01 -14.68 13.74
C ASP A 498 -4.29 -15.02 12.43
N ARG A 499 -4.97 -14.91 11.28
CA ARG A 499 -4.34 -15.05 9.96
C ARG A 499 -3.28 -13.96 9.69
N LEU A 500 -3.51 -12.71 10.11
CA LEU A 500 -2.47 -11.67 10.01
C LEU A 500 -1.28 -11.99 10.91
N ALA A 501 -1.52 -12.38 12.17
CA ALA A 501 -0.46 -12.75 13.10
C ALA A 501 0.36 -13.93 12.56
N ALA A 502 -0.32 -15.00 12.11
CA ALA A 502 0.30 -16.17 11.50
C ALA A 502 1.08 -15.83 10.21
N PHE A 503 0.61 -14.86 9.42
CA PHE A 503 1.37 -14.34 8.28
C PHE A 503 2.67 -13.66 8.75
N ILE A 504 2.63 -12.82 9.78
CA ILE A 504 3.82 -12.15 10.30
C ILE A 504 4.79 -13.18 10.91
N GLU A 505 4.28 -14.10 11.73
CA GLU A 505 5.02 -15.24 12.29
C GLU A 505 5.73 -16.02 11.17
N ARG A 506 4.98 -16.47 10.17
CA ARG A 506 5.49 -17.30 9.07
C ARG A 506 6.58 -16.66 8.22
N PHE A 507 6.55 -15.34 8.02
CA PHE A 507 7.44 -14.67 7.07
C PHE A 507 8.51 -13.77 7.69
N PHE A 508 8.38 -13.43 8.98
CA PHE A 508 9.24 -12.45 9.63
C PHE A 508 9.69 -12.85 11.04
N GLN A 509 9.01 -13.78 11.72
CA GLN A 509 9.54 -14.33 12.96
C GLN A 509 10.70 -15.28 12.66
N VAL A 510 11.79 -15.12 13.40
CA VAL A 510 12.98 -15.97 13.31
C VAL A 510 13.06 -16.70 14.63
N VAL A 511 12.89 -18.01 14.63
CA VAL A 511 12.73 -18.81 15.86
C VAL A 511 14.05 -19.43 16.33
N ASP A 512 14.99 -19.68 15.40
CA ASP A 512 16.30 -20.27 15.72
C ASP A 512 17.44 -19.60 14.93
N VAL A 513 18.52 -19.25 15.64
CA VAL A 513 19.87 -19.13 15.08
C VAL A 513 20.81 -19.89 16.00
N ASP A 514 20.61 -21.20 16.14
CA ASP A 514 21.72 -22.09 16.46
C ASP A 514 22.45 -22.39 15.15
N VAL A 515 23.26 -21.44 14.71
CA VAL A 515 24.43 -21.82 13.91
C VAL A 515 25.48 -22.23 14.91
N ASP A 516 25.45 -23.51 15.25
CA ASP A 516 26.60 -24.22 15.78
C ASP A 516 27.68 -24.22 14.68
N VAL A 517 28.35 -23.07 14.50
CA VAL A 517 29.71 -23.08 13.97
C VAL A 517 30.56 -23.51 15.15
N PRO A 518 31.24 -24.67 15.10
CA PRO A 518 32.14 -25.05 16.16
C PRO A 518 33.21 -23.96 16.31
N ARG A 519 33.09 -23.15 17.36
CA ARG A 519 34.18 -22.30 17.87
C ARG A 519 35.21 -23.23 18.49
N SER A 520 36.01 -23.87 17.64
CA SER A 520 37.25 -24.50 18.05
C SER A 520 38.41 -23.65 17.57
N MET A 521 39.17 -23.15 18.55
CA MET A 521 40.50 -22.54 18.48
C MET A 521 40.60 -21.07 18.06
N ALA A 522 40.54 -20.21 19.07
CA ALA A 522 41.30 -18.96 19.11
C ALA A 522 41.87 -18.73 20.53
N SER A 523 42.91 -19.48 20.89
CA SER A 523 43.94 -19.01 21.82
C SER A 523 45.26 -19.76 21.58
N ALA A 524 46.08 -19.22 20.67
CA ALA A 524 47.51 -19.43 20.72
C ALA A 524 48.19 -18.22 20.05
N SER A 525 48.71 -17.35 20.91
CA SER A 525 49.61 -16.26 20.56
C SER A 525 50.78 -16.75 19.72
N ALA A 526 51.11 -15.96 18.70
CA ALA A 526 52.22 -16.15 17.79
C ALA A 526 53.57 -16.32 18.51
N SER A 527 54.32 -17.32 18.09
CA SER A 527 55.78 -17.26 18.01
C SER A 527 56.20 -17.70 16.60
N ALA A 528 57.14 -16.96 16.04
CA ALA A 528 57.54 -17.02 14.64
C ALA A 528 58.39 -18.27 14.31
N SER A 529 58.21 -18.82 13.10
CA SER A 529 59.28 -18.97 12.09
C SER A 529 58.97 -20.06 11.04
N ALA A 530 59.56 -19.83 9.86
CA ALA A 530 59.89 -20.75 8.77
C ALA A 530 58.78 -21.21 7.81
N SER A 531 58.93 -20.69 6.58
CA SER A 531 58.45 -21.12 5.27
C SER A 531 58.17 -22.62 5.06
N ALA A 532 56.97 -22.93 4.56
CA ALA A 532 56.66 -24.13 3.80
C ALA A 532 55.73 -23.75 2.61
N PRO A 533 55.77 -24.48 1.47
CA PRO A 533 55.03 -24.12 0.26
C PRO A 533 53.53 -24.33 0.44
N ALA A 534 52.74 -23.45 -0.18
CA ALA A 534 51.28 -23.48 -0.13
C ALA A 534 50.71 -24.84 -0.61
N PRO A 535 49.71 -25.41 0.09
CA PRO A 535 49.00 -26.58 -0.42
C PRO A 535 48.19 -26.20 -1.66
N ALA A 536 48.21 -27.06 -2.67
CA ALA A 536 47.47 -26.87 -3.91
C ALA A 536 45.96 -26.64 -3.64
N PRO A 537 45.29 -25.75 -4.40
CA PRO A 537 43.86 -25.49 -4.20
C PRO A 537 43.06 -26.77 -4.41
N ALA A 538 42.15 -27.07 -3.48
CA ALA A 538 41.17 -28.13 -3.64
C ALA A 538 40.42 -27.94 -4.97
N PRO A 539 40.10 -29.02 -5.71
CA PRO A 539 39.42 -28.90 -6.99
C PRO A 539 38.06 -28.20 -6.80
N SER A 540 37.91 -27.03 -7.42
CA SER A 540 36.63 -26.32 -7.49
C SER A 540 35.57 -27.25 -8.11
N PRO A 541 34.31 -27.25 -7.61
CA PRO A 541 33.25 -28.05 -8.19
C PRO A 541 33.14 -27.78 -9.69
N ALA A 542 33.14 -28.85 -10.49
CA ALA A 542 33.08 -28.72 -11.93
C ALA A 542 31.65 -28.33 -12.35
N LEU A 543 31.44 -27.03 -12.57
CA LEU A 543 30.18 -26.45 -13.03
C LEU A 543 30.25 -26.21 -14.54
N HIS A 544 29.10 -26.22 -15.19
CA HIS A 544 28.95 -25.83 -16.59
C HIS A 544 27.75 -24.92 -16.79
N LEU A 545 27.75 -24.19 -17.90
CA LEU A 545 26.63 -23.37 -18.33
C LEU A 545 25.55 -24.25 -18.94
N SER A 546 24.55 -24.63 -18.15
CA SER A 546 23.50 -25.57 -18.58
C SER A 546 22.46 -24.92 -19.50
N GLN A 547 22.25 -23.61 -19.39
CA GLN A 547 21.35 -22.88 -20.29
C GLN A 547 21.77 -21.43 -20.47
N VAL A 548 21.66 -20.95 -21.71
CA VAL A 548 21.71 -19.52 -22.06
C VAL A 548 20.33 -19.08 -22.55
N ILE A 549 19.87 -17.93 -22.06
CA ILE A 549 18.56 -17.37 -22.40
C ILE A 549 18.70 -15.91 -22.81
N VAL A 550 18.19 -15.59 -24.00
CA VAL A 550 18.06 -14.22 -24.51
C VAL A 550 16.63 -13.76 -24.31
N TYR A 551 16.41 -12.52 -23.86
CA TYR A 551 15.08 -11.93 -23.69
C TYR A 551 14.91 -10.74 -24.64
N PRO A 552 14.61 -10.94 -25.94
CA PRO A 552 14.57 -9.84 -26.90
C PRO A 552 13.59 -8.74 -26.50
N ILE A 553 12.37 -9.12 -26.13
CA ILE A 553 11.33 -8.21 -25.67
C ILE A 553 11.26 -8.25 -24.14
N LYS A 554 11.44 -7.09 -23.50
CA LYS A 554 11.26 -6.90 -22.05
C LYS A 554 9.89 -7.44 -21.63
N SER A 555 9.86 -8.18 -20.54
CA SER A 555 8.64 -8.77 -19.96
C SER A 555 8.04 -9.97 -20.72
N CYS A 556 8.53 -10.35 -21.90
CA CYS A 556 8.07 -11.54 -22.64
C CYS A 556 8.88 -12.80 -22.33
N ALA A 557 8.55 -13.95 -22.94
CA ALA A 557 9.34 -15.18 -22.81
C ALA A 557 10.78 -15.01 -23.32
N GLY A 558 11.68 -15.87 -22.84
CA GLY A 558 13.07 -15.92 -23.29
C GLY A 558 13.29 -16.97 -24.36
N GLN A 559 14.11 -16.64 -25.36
CA GLN A 559 14.67 -17.57 -26.33
C GLN A 559 15.78 -18.39 -25.65
N ARG A 560 15.56 -19.69 -25.54
CA ARG A 560 16.55 -20.66 -25.06
C ARG A 560 17.46 -21.04 -26.22
N LEU A 561 18.77 -20.92 -26.02
CA LEU A 561 19.75 -21.38 -27.00
C LEU A 561 19.89 -22.91 -26.94
N GLY A 562 20.13 -23.51 -28.11
CA GLY A 562 20.42 -24.93 -28.22
C GLY A 562 21.86 -25.28 -27.81
N GLU A 563 22.12 -26.57 -27.63
CA GLU A 563 23.48 -27.08 -27.42
C GLU A 563 24.35 -26.76 -28.65
N GLY A 564 25.57 -26.26 -28.43
CA GLY A 564 26.47 -25.83 -29.50
C GLY A 564 26.18 -24.44 -30.10
N GLU A 565 25.07 -23.78 -29.71
CA GLU A 565 24.72 -22.46 -30.25
C GLU A 565 25.51 -21.35 -29.54
N ARG A 566 26.31 -20.62 -30.33
CA ARG A 566 27.16 -19.52 -29.86
C ARG A 566 26.45 -18.18 -29.98
N TRP A 567 26.43 -17.41 -28.89
CA TRP A 567 25.82 -16.07 -28.86
C TRP A 567 26.82 -14.98 -28.49
N PRO A 568 26.86 -13.85 -29.21
CA PRO A 568 27.78 -12.76 -28.91
C PRO A 568 27.46 -12.06 -27.59
N LEU A 569 28.51 -11.68 -26.87
CA LEU A 569 28.46 -10.80 -25.71
C LEU A 569 28.67 -9.35 -26.14
N THR A 570 27.94 -8.45 -25.50
CA THR A 570 28.11 -7.00 -25.63
C THR A 570 28.28 -6.38 -24.24
N ARG A 571 28.74 -5.13 -24.18
CA ARG A 571 28.79 -4.37 -22.90
C ARG A 571 27.40 -4.16 -22.26
N HIS A 572 26.33 -4.32 -23.03
CA HIS A 572 24.94 -4.11 -22.60
C HIS A 572 24.20 -5.41 -22.24
N GLY A 573 24.78 -6.59 -22.50
CA GLY A 573 24.13 -7.89 -22.34
C GLY A 573 24.46 -8.87 -23.47
N LEU A 574 23.68 -9.94 -23.62
CA LEU A 574 23.70 -10.75 -24.83
C LEU A 574 23.22 -9.90 -26.02
N GLU A 575 23.77 -10.10 -27.22
CA GLU A 575 23.30 -9.39 -28.43
C GLU A 575 21.77 -9.53 -28.56
N TYR A 576 21.06 -8.41 -28.79
CA TYR A 576 19.60 -8.33 -28.84
C TYR A 576 18.83 -8.59 -27.54
N ASP A 577 19.49 -8.68 -26.38
CA ASP A 577 18.80 -8.84 -25.09
C ASP A 577 18.19 -7.52 -24.60
N ARG A 578 16.87 -7.53 -24.36
CA ARG A 578 16.08 -6.41 -23.81
C ARG A 578 16.26 -5.11 -24.61
N GLU A 579 16.23 -5.23 -25.94
CA GLU A 579 16.21 -4.10 -26.87
C GLU A 579 14.78 -3.63 -27.18
N TRP A 580 13.78 -4.50 -27.03
CA TRP A 580 12.38 -4.16 -27.31
C TRP A 580 11.52 -4.11 -26.05
N VAL A 581 10.44 -3.31 -26.10
CA VAL A 581 9.39 -3.22 -25.07
C VAL A 581 8.03 -3.09 -25.73
N VAL A 582 6.99 -3.61 -25.09
CA VAL A 582 5.60 -3.36 -25.50
C VAL A 582 5.10 -2.11 -24.78
N LEU A 583 4.63 -1.10 -25.51
CA LEU A 583 4.11 0.16 -24.96
C LEU A 583 2.59 0.18 -24.98
N ASP A 584 1.98 0.69 -23.91
CA ASP A 584 0.57 1.07 -23.88
C ASP A 584 0.37 2.34 -24.73
N LEU A 585 -0.48 2.26 -25.76
CA LEU A 585 -0.69 3.39 -26.69
C LEU A 585 -1.43 4.57 -26.06
N ARG A 586 -2.18 4.35 -24.96
CA ARG A 586 -2.93 5.42 -24.27
C ARG A 586 -2.07 6.20 -23.30
N THR A 587 -1.10 5.52 -22.68
CA THR A 587 -0.30 6.11 -21.60
C THR A 587 1.17 6.31 -21.94
N GLY A 588 1.66 5.70 -23.03
CA GLY A 588 3.07 5.68 -23.42
C GLY A 588 3.97 4.86 -22.50
N LYS A 589 3.40 4.13 -21.51
CA LYS A 589 4.17 3.36 -20.53
C LYS A 589 4.49 1.96 -21.04
N GLY A 590 5.69 1.47 -20.72
CA GLY A 590 6.08 0.08 -20.97
C GLY A 590 5.24 -0.91 -20.16
N LEU A 591 4.67 -1.91 -20.82
CA LEU A 591 3.95 -2.99 -20.18
C LEU A 591 4.90 -3.89 -19.40
N SER A 592 4.41 -4.43 -18.28
CA SER A 592 5.17 -5.34 -17.43
C SER A 592 4.44 -6.67 -17.27
N GLN A 593 5.20 -7.76 -17.21
CA GLN A 593 4.67 -9.12 -17.00
C GLN A 593 3.92 -9.23 -15.68
N LYS A 594 4.30 -8.43 -14.68
CA LYS A 594 3.60 -8.33 -13.38
C LYS A 594 2.14 -7.90 -13.54
N LYS A 595 1.89 -6.88 -14.37
CA LYS A 595 0.54 -6.34 -14.62
C LYS A 595 -0.20 -7.14 -15.69
N TYR A 596 0.54 -7.69 -16.66
CA TYR A 596 0.00 -8.48 -17.77
C TYR A 596 0.71 -9.85 -17.86
N PRO A 597 0.34 -10.83 -17.01
CA PRO A 597 0.99 -12.15 -16.96
C PRO A 597 1.03 -12.89 -18.31
N ARG A 598 0.01 -12.69 -19.14
CA ARG A 598 -0.08 -13.23 -20.51
C ARG A 598 1.07 -12.82 -21.43
N MET A 599 1.87 -11.80 -21.09
CA MET A 599 3.12 -11.49 -21.79
C MET A 599 4.11 -12.67 -21.76
N ALA A 600 4.03 -13.55 -20.76
CA ALA A 600 4.79 -14.81 -20.71
C ALA A 600 4.58 -15.72 -21.92
N LEU A 601 3.43 -15.62 -22.59
CA LEU A 601 3.07 -16.44 -23.74
C LEU A 601 3.55 -15.85 -25.07
N ILE A 602 4.07 -14.61 -25.06
CA ILE A 602 4.69 -14.01 -26.23
C ILE A 602 6.11 -14.56 -26.31
N GLN A 603 6.41 -15.29 -27.38
CA GLN A 603 7.65 -16.02 -27.63
C GLN A 603 8.47 -15.32 -28.72
N PRO A 604 9.27 -14.30 -28.35
CA PRO A 604 10.19 -13.67 -29.28
C PRO A 604 11.39 -14.58 -29.58
N ARG A 605 11.78 -14.65 -30.84
CA ARG A 605 12.97 -15.37 -31.32
C ARG A 605 13.75 -14.52 -32.30
N VAL A 606 15.02 -14.31 -32.01
CA VAL A 606 15.97 -13.61 -32.88
C VAL A 606 16.60 -14.62 -33.83
N GLU A 607 16.40 -14.40 -35.12
CA GLU A 607 16.97 -15.20 -36.21
C GLU A 607 18.05 -14.40 -36.94
N ARG A 608 19.27 -14.42 -36.38
CA ARG A 608 20.41 -13.61 -36.85
C ARG A 608 20.73 -13.81 -38.34
N ARG A 609 20.58 -15.03 -38.86
CA ARG A 609 20.85 -15.35 -40.29
C ARG A 609 19.82 -14.74 -41.24
N ARG A 610 18.57 -14.62 -40.80
CA ARG A 610 17.46 -14.01 -41.56
C ARG A 610 17.29 -12.53 -41.28
N ASN A 611 18.04 -11.99 -40.32
CA ASN A 611 17.93 -10.62 -39.83
C ASN A 611 16.52 -10.26 -39.30
N LYS A 612 15.82 -11.23 -38.69
CA LYS A 612 14.43 -11.06 -38.20
C LYS A 612 14.29 -11.34 -36.70
N LEU A 613 13.46 -10.54 -36.04
CA LEU A 613 12.80 -10.87 -34.77
C LEU A 613 11.42 -11.46 -35.09
N VAL A 614 11.27 -12.76 -34.82
CA VAL A 614 9.99 -13.48 -34.98
C VAL A 614 9.25 -13.46 -33.64
N ILE A 615 8.01 -13.02 -33.64
CA ILE A 615 7.14 -12.94 -32.47
C ILE A 615 6.00 -13.93 -32.68
N ALA A 616 6.04 -15.04 -31.95
CA ALA A 616 4.94 -16.00 -31.87
C ALA A 616 4.18 -15.85 -30.55
N ILE A 617 2.92 -16.30 -30.51
CA ILE A 617 2.14 -16.38 -29.28
C ILE A 617 1.82 -17.86 -29.02
N ALA A 618 2.17 -18.35 -27.84
CA ALA A 618 1.91 -19.74 -27.46
C ALA A 618 0.40 -20.05 -27.57
N GLY A 619 0.07 -21.12 -28.29
CA GLY A 619 -1.31 -21.52 -28.56
C GLY A 619 -1.99 -20.80 -29.74
N ARG A 620 -1.33 -19.84 -30.40
CA ARG A 620 -1.76 -19.30 -31.69
C ARG A 620 -0.91 -19.87 -32.84
N GLY A 621 -1.52 -20.03 -34.00
CA GLY A 621 -0.86 -20.56 -35.21
C GLY A 621 -0.20 -19.49 -36.09
N ASP A 622 -0.35 -18.21 -35.77
CA ASP A 622 0.22 -17.09 -36.51
C ASP A 622 1.45 -16.49 -35.80
N GLN A 623 2.39 -15.97 -36.60
CA GLN A 623 3.59 -15.27 -36.14
C GLN A 623 3.77 -13.96 -36.90
N VAL A 624 4.42 -12.98 -36.27
CA VAL A 624 4.77 -11.70 -36.89
C VAL A 624 6.27 -11.53 -36.91
N GLU A 625 6.81 -11.05 -38.04
CA GLU A 625 8.23 -10.81 -38.22
C GLU A 625 8.53 -9.30 -38.19
N VAL A 626 9.61 -8.93 -37.53
CA VAL A 626 10.15 -7.56 -37.41
C VAL A 626 11.61 -7.59 -37.84
N ASP A 627 12.10 -6.56 -38.52
CA ASP A 627 13.50 -6.50 -38.94
C ASP A 627 14.42 -6.16 -37.76
N LEU A 628 15.59 -6.80 -37.72
CA LEU A 628 16.61 -6.49 -36.71
C LEU A 628 17.42 -5.24 -37.05
N GLU A 629 17.23 -4.64 -38.23
CA GLU A 629 17.89 -3.39 -38.62
C GLU A 629 17.43 -2.20 -37.78
N GLY A 630 18.30 -1.21 -37.65
CA GLY A 630 18.06 -0.04 -36.81
C GLY A 630 16.92 0.84 -37.32
N PRO A 631 16.42 1.76 -36.47
CA PRO A 631 15.37 2.71 -36.85
C PRO A 631 15.73 3.64 -38.04
N GLU A 632 17.00 3.67 -38.44
CA GLU A 632 17.53 4.50 -39.53
C GLU A 632 17.41 3.86 -40.93
N ALA A 633 17.16 2.55 -41.01
CA ALA A 633 17.36 1.80 -42.26
C ALA A 633 16.13 1.65 -43.17
N ASP A 634 14.88 1.70 -42.66
CA ASP A 634 13.75 1.21 -43.49
C ASP A 634 12.33 1.73 -43.13
N GLY A 635 12.18 2.84 -42.40
CA GLY A 635 10.86 3.42 -42.08
C GLY A 635 9.93 2.53 -41.22
N GLN A 636 10.45 1.42 -40.67
CA GLN A 636 9.74 0.48 -39.81
C GLN A 636 9.46 1.05 -38.41
N TYR A 637 10.19 2.09 -38.02
CA TYR A 637 10.03 2.79 -36.76
C TYR A 637 9.76 4.28 -37.02
N ASP A 638 8.83 4.85 -36.27
CA ASP A 638 8.60 6.29 -36.28
C ASP A 638 9.71 6.98 -35.48
N THR A 639 10.57 7.71 -36.18
CA THR A 639 11.69 8.49 -35.63
C THR A 639 11.37 9.99 -35.59
N SER A 640 10.16 10.40 -35.98
CA SER A 640 9.83 11.82 -36.09
C SER A 640 9.72 12.47 -34.71
N ASP A 641 10.59 13.44 -34.45
CA ASP A 641 10.61 14.31 -33.26
C ASP A 641 9.40 15.28 -33.20
N GLY A 642 8.39 15.09 -34.05
CA GLY A 642 7.35 16.07 -34.35
C GLY A 642 5.94 15.49 -34.32
N GLY A 643 5.24 15.72 -33.21
CA GLY A 643 3.84 16.21 -33.13
C GLY A 643 2.71 15.62 -34.00
N GLY A 644 2.90 14.50 -34.71
CA GLY A 644 1.87 13.83 -35.49
C GLY A 644 0.93 12.98 -34.62
N ALA A 645 -0.32 12.83 -35.05
CA ALA A 645 -1.45 12.30 -34.27
C ALA A 645 -1.24 10.87 -33.72
N GLY A 646 -0.57 10.78 -32.58
CA GLY A 646 -0.27 9.56 -31.81
C GLY A 646 0.85 9.73 -30.78
N GLY A 647 1.17 10.98 -30.40
CA GLY A 647 2.38 11.36 -29.67
C GLY A 647 2.71 10.50 -28.45
N CYS A 648 3.80 9.74 -28.55
CA CYS A 648 4.42 9.05 -27.43
C CYS A 648 5.88 9.54 -27.25
N GLY A 649 6.05 10.83 -26.98
CA GLY A 649 7.36 11.52 -26.94
C GLY A 649 8.26 11.21 -25.73
N MET A 650 7.81 10.35 -24.80
CA MET A 650 8.63 9.85 -23.69
C MET A 650 8.00 8.58 -23.13
N ALA A 651 8.75 7.47 -23.10
CA ALA A 651 8.31 6.24 -22.45
C ALA A 651 9.01 6.12 -21.09
N GLN A 652 8.23 5.97 -20.02
CA GLN A 652 8.79 5.72 -18.70
C GLN A 652 9.09 4.23 -18.55
N VAL A 653 10.37 3.87 -18.45
CA VAL A 653 10.83 2.49 -18.23
C VAL A 653 11.66 2.46 -16.95
N CYS A 654 11.17 1.73 -15.94
CA CYS A 654 11.88 1.54 -14.66
C CYS A 654 12.22 2.87 -13.94
N ALA A 655 11.26 3.80 -13.91
CA ALA A 655 11.36 5.17 -13.38
C ALA A 655 12.21 6.16 -14.22
N ASP A 656 13.00 5.68 -15.17
CA ASP A 656 13.78 6.53 -16.08
C ASP A 656 12.97 6.89 -17.34
N ALA A 657 13.14 8.12 -17.82
CA ALA A 657 12.58 8.57 -19.08
C ALA A 657 13.49 8.12 -20.24
N VAL A 658 12.98 7.25 -21.12
CA VAL A 658 13.68 6.82 -22.35
C VAL A 658 12.82 7.12 -23.57
N ARG A 659 13.47 7.24 -24.73
CA ARG A 659 12.82 7.46 -26.03
C ARG A 659 13.01 6.26 -26.96
N PRO A 660 12.26 5.16 -26.74
CA PRO A 660 12.30 4.04 -27.67
C PRO A 660 11.59 4.42 -28.97
N SER A 661 12.12 3.95 -30.10
CA SER A 661 11.53 4.15 -31.42
C SER A 661 10.32 3.23 -31.58
N VAL A 662 9.16 3.77 -31.93
CA VAL A 662 7.89 3.02 -31.96
C VAL A 662 7.71 2.30 -33.30
N HIS A 663 7.36 1.02 -33.27
CA HIS A 663 7.16 0.22 -34.47
C HIS A 663 5.86 0.59 -35.20
N THR A 664 5.92 0.79 -36.52
CA THR A 664 4.80 1.32 -37.31
C THR A 664 3.79 0.26 -37.79
N SER A 665 4.19 -1.02 -37.84
CA SER A 665 3.32 -2.10 -38.33
C SER A 665 2.01 -2.26 -37.55
N THR A 666 0.91 -2.08 -38.27
CA THR A 666 -0.46 -2.36 -37.80
C THR A 666 -0.61 -3.83 -37.40
N ARG A 667 0.06 -4.77 -38.08
CA ARG A 667 -0.06 -6.20 -37.76
C ARG A 667 0.54 -6.55 -36.40
N VAL A 668 1.73 -6.02 -36.09
CA VAL A 668 2.36 -6.16 -34.76
C VAL A 668 1.44 -5.60 -33.68
N ARG A 669 0.88 -4.39 -33.91
CA ARG A 669 -0.05 -3.72 -33.00
C ARG A 669 -1.30 -4.57 -32.74
N THR A 670 -1.94 -5.09 -33.78
CA THR A 670 -3.16 -5.90 -33.66
C THR A 670 -2.90 -7.18 -32.89
N VAL A 671 -1.88 -7.96 -33.26
CA VAL A 671 -1.58 -9.26 -32.62
C VAL A 671 -1.27 -9.08 -31.13
N LEU A 672 -0.46 -8.09 -30.76
CA LEU A 672 -0.15 -7.81 -29.35
C LEU A 672 -1.36 -7.29 -28.58
N SER A 673 -2.14 -6.38 -29.18
CA SER A 673 -3.29 -5.76 -28.51
C SER A 673 -4.42 -6.76 -28.23
N GLU A 674 -4.73 -7.62 -29.20
CA GLU A 674 -5.74 -8.67 -29.03
C GLU A 674 -5.34 -9.67 -27.93
N HIS A 675 -4.08 -10.08 -27.89
CA HIS A 675 -3.62 -11.05 -26.90
C HIS A 675 -3.57 -10.50 -25.48
N LEU A 676 -3.20 -9.22 -25.34
CA LEU A 676 -3.06 -8.58 -24.02
C LEU A 676 -4.34 -7.87 -23.56
N GLY A 677 -5.35 -7.71 -24.42
CA GLY A 677 -6.61 -7.02 -24.10
C GLY A 677 -6.42 -5.51 -23.85
N VAL A 678 -5.34 -4.93 -24.37
CA VAL A 678 -4.98 -3.52 -24.20
C VAL A 678 -4.35 -2.98 -25.48
N ALA A 679 -4.74 -1.78 -25.89
CA ALA A 679 -4.15 -1.12 -27.07
C ALA A 679 -2.65 -0.87 -26.84
N CYS A 680 -1.80 -1.59 -27.56
CA CYS A 680 -0.37 -1.56 -27.36
C CYS A 680 0.43 -1.81 -28.65
N THR A 681 1.72 -1.47 -28.64
CA THR A 681 2.61 -1.70 -29.77
C THR A 681 4.03 -2.00 -29.33
N LEU A 682 4.88 -2.44 -30.26
CA LEU A 682 6.28 -2.72 -30.01
C LEU A 682 7.11 -1.44 -30.16
N ALA A 683 8.13 -1.26 -29.34
CA ALA A 683 9.10 -0.19 -29.49
C ALA A 683 10.51 -0.72 -29.19
N ARG A 684 11.54 -0.14 -29.82
CA ARG A 684 12.94 -0.55 -29.70
C ARG A 684 13.81 0.56 -29.12
N LEU A 685 14.77 0.19 -28.26
CA LEU A 685 15.81 1.07 -27.74
C LEU A 685 17.18 0.50 -28.16
N ALA A 686 17.84 1.13 -29.13
CA ALA A 686 19.11 0.67 -29.66
C ALA A 686 20.31 1.08 -28.78
N ALA A 687 21.42 0.35 -28.91
CA ALA A 687 22.69 0.61 -28.23
C ALA A 687 23.36 1.92 -28.72
N GLY A 688 22.88 3.04 -28.20
CA GLY A 688 23.27 4.40 -28.59
C GLY A 688 22.24 5.47 -28.20
N GLN A 689 21.01 5.06 -27.87
CA GLN A 689 19.89 5.94 -27.52
C GLN A 689 19.65 6.06 -26.00
N THR A 690 20.63 5.72 -25.16
CA THR A 690 20.45 5.64 -23.70
C THR A 690 21.72 5.93 -22.90
N ASP A 691 21.60 6.80 -21.89
CA ASP A 691 22.62 7.07 -20.87
C ASP A 691 22.39 6.26 -19.57
N ARG A 692 21.46 5.29 -19.60
CA ARG A 692 21.14 4.46 -18.44
C ARG A 692 22.33 3.60 -18.04
N HIS A 693 22.54 3.52 -16.73
CA HIS A 693 23.59 2.74 -16.12
C HIS A 693 23.08 1.99 -14.89
N SER A 694 23.74 0.89 -14.54
CA SER A 694 23.48 0.17 -13.31
C SER A 694 23.74 1.06 -12.10
N LYS A 695 22.85 0.99 -11.11
CA LYS A 695 23.04 1.58 -9.79
C LYS A 695 23.93 0.69 -8.89
N LEU A 696 24.30 -0.50 -9.35
CA LEU A 696 25.23 -1.40 -8.67
C LEU A 696 26.66 -1.06 -9.07
N THR A 697 27.58 -1.04 -8.12
CA THR A 697 28.97 -0.66 -8.33
C THR A 697 29.86 -1.85 -8.68
N LEU A 698 30.89 -1.61 -9.48
CA LEU A 698 31.94 -2.60 -9.75
C LEU A 698 32.75 -2.85 -8.46
N PRO A 699 33.14 -4.10 -8.16
CA PRO A 699 34.06 -4.37 -7.07
C PRO A 699 35.42 -3.70 -7.36
N THR A 700 35.80 -2.66 -6.61
CA THR A 700 37.13 -2.04 -6.75
C THR A 700 38.19 -2.88 -6.04
N ALA A 701 39.31 -3.11 -6.71
CA ALA A 701 40.52 -3.67 -6.11
C ALA A 701 41.25 -2.59 -5.30
N SER A 702 40.72 -2.22 -4.13
CA SER A 702 41.45 -1.69 -2.97
C SER A 702 40.47 -1.05 -1.97
N GLY A 703 40.55 -1.49 -0.71
CA GLY A 703 39.89 -0.82 0.39
C GLY A 703 40.51 0.57 0.61
N GLY A 704 39.68 1.60 0.55
CA GLY A 704 40.06 2.98 0.85
C GLY A 704 38.82 3.85 0.87
N GLY A 705 38.34 4.20 2.07
CA GLY A 705 37.19 5.07 2.26
C GLY A 705 37.42 6.47 1.69
N GLY A 706 36.40 7.02 1.06
CA GLY A 706 36.37 8.41 0.60
C GLY A 706 35.43 8.60 -0.58
N GLY A 707 34.31 9.28 -0.35
CA GLY A 707 33.33 9.64 -1.39
C GLY A 707 33.93 10.56 -2.44
N ARG A 708 34.45 9.98 -3.53
CA ARG A 708 34.65 10.66 -4.81
C ARG A 708 33.57 10.20 -5.77
N ALA A 709 32.95 11.15 -6.47
CA ALA A 709 32.04 10.86 -7.57
C ALA A 709 32.78 9.97 -8.60
N ALA A 710 32.24 8.78 -8.84
CA ALA A 710 32.81 7.82 -9.78
C ALA A 710 33.00 8.47 -11.17
N ALA A 711 34.19 8.31 -11.76
CA ALA A 711 34.49 8.79 -13.10
C ALA A 711 33.54 8.13 -14.13
N SER A 712 33.29 8.78 -15.27
CA SER A 712 32.36 8.27 -16.30
C SER A 712 32.74 6.89 -16.87
N SER A 713 33.97 6.42 -16.63
CA SER A 713 34.49 5.11 -17.04
C SER A 713 33.99 3.93 -16.19
N ASP A 714 33.43 4.17 -14.99
CA ASP A 714 33.09 3.11 -14.03
C ASP A 714 31.61 2.68 -14.06
N ARG A 715 30.82 3.25 -14.98
CA ARG A 715 29.36 3.02 -15.05
C ARG A 715 29.01 1.90 -16.01
N VAL A 716 28.34 0.86 -15.51
CA VAL A 716 27.88 -0.29 -16.31
C VAL A 716 26.65 0.10 -17.12
N PRO A 717 26.68 0.13 -18.46
CA PRO A 717 25.58 0.65 -19.26
C PRO A 717 24.40 -0.35 -19.36
N LEU A 718 23.17 0.16 -19.40
CA LEU A 718 21.94 -0.63 -19.49
C LEU A 718 21.05 -0.16 -20.65
N LEU A 719 20.39 -1.13 -21.31
CA LEU A 719 19.28 -0.88 -22.23
C LEU A 719 17.96 -0.86 -21.46
N LEU A 720 17.03 -1.77 -21.75
CA LEU A 720 15.77 -1.91 -21.02
C LEU A 720 15.87 -2.86 -19.81
N SER A 721 17.08 -3.31 -19.46
CA SER A 721 17.36 -4.05 -18.23
C SER A 721 17.11 -3.20 -16.98
N ASN A 722 16.78 -3.85 -15.86
CA ASN A 722 16.46 -3.16 -14.61
C ASN A 722 17.73 -2.77 -13.83
N GLU A 723 18.55 -3.76 -13.48
CA GLU A 723 19.63 -3.62 -12.49
C GLU A 723 21.00 -4.02 -13.04
N SER A 724 21.09 -4.99 -13.95
CA SER A 724 22.35 -5.41 -14.58
C SER A 724 22.17 -5.91 -16.02
N PRO A 725 23.25 -5.98 -16.83
CA PRO A 725 23.23 -6.59 -18.16
C PRO A 725 22.90 -8.09 -18.15
N PHE A 726 23.41 -8.83 -17.17
CA PHE A 726 23.21 -10.28 -17.07
C PHE A 726 22.76 -10.67 -15.66
N LEU A 727 21.95 -11.73 -15.59
CA LEU A 727 21.54 -12.36 -14.35
C LEU A 727 21.88 -13.85 -14.41
N LEU A 728 22.57 -14.35 -13.39
CA LEU A 728 22.91 -15.76 -13.24
C LEU A 728 22.13 -16.41 -12.10
N ILE A 729 21.69 -17.64 -12.31
CA ILE A 729 21.14 -18.52 -11.28
C ILE A 729 21.80 -19.89 -11.39
N ASN A 730 21.72 -20.65 -10.31
CA ASN A 730 22.18 -22.04 -10.26
C ASN A 730 20.97 -22.98 -10.22
N GLN A 731 21.00 -24.04 -11.04
CA GLN A 731 19.91 -25.00 -11.10
C GLN A 731 19.70 -25.73 -9.76
N VAL A 732 20.78 -26.03 -9.04
CA VAL A 732 20.69 -26.67 -7.71
C VAL A 732 19.97 -25.75 -6.71
N SER A 733 20.20 -24.43 -6.80
CA SER A 733 19.44 -23.43 -6.02
C SER A 733 17.95 -23.44 -6.36
N VAL A 734 17.58 -23.64 -7.64
CA VAL A 734 16.17 -23.71 -8.08
C VAL A 734 15.50 -25.00 -7.57
N ASP A 735 16.23 -26.11 -7.58
CA ASP A 735 15.74 -27.40 -7.08
C ASP A 735 15.51 -27.33 -5.57
N GLU A 736 16.39 -26.66 -4.82
CA GLU A 736 16.24 -26.41 -3.38
C GLU A 736 15.00 -25.54 -3.09
N VAL A 737 14.76 -24.47 -3.87
CA VAL A 737 13.52 -23.67 -3.74
C VAL A 737 12.29 -24.53 -4.04
N SER A 738 12.38 -25.45 -5.00
CA SER A 738 11.31 -26.41 -5.30
C SER A 738 11.06 -27.38 -4.15
N ALA A 739 12.09 -27.78 -3.41
CA ALA A 739 11.97 -28.58 -2.20
C ALA A 739 11.27 -27.81 -1.08
N TRP A 740 11.61 -26.53 -0.86
CA TRP A 740 10.92 -25.66 0.12
C TRP A 740 9.43 -25.47 -0.19
N MET A 741 9.08 -25.40 -1.48
CA MET A 741 7.68 -25.35 -1.92
C MET A 741 6.90 -26.61 -1.55
N GLN A 742 7.55 -27.78 -1.50
CA GLN A 742 6.95 -29.07 -1.18
C GLN A 742 6.92 -29.35 0.34
N GLY A 743 7.95 -28.94 1.09
CA GLY A 743 8.05 -29.17 2.54
C GLY A 743 7.18 -28.26 3.42
N GLY A 744 6.61 -27.17 2.86
CA GLY A 744 5.86 -26.17 3.63
C GLY A 744 4.39 -26.51 3.95
N GLY A 745 3.99 -27.79 3.87
CA GLY A 745 2.60 -28.26 3.97
C GLY A 745 2.24 -29.11 5.21
N GLY A 746 3.12 -29.28 6.19
CA GLY A 746 2.84 -30.13 7.36
C GLY A 746 2.84 -29.36 8.70
N GLY A 747 1.71 -29.40 9.42
CA GLY A 747 1.67 -29.02 10.84
C GLY A 747 0.34 -28.48 11.36
N HIS A 748 -0.74 -29.29 11.33
CA HIS A 748 -1.78 -29.37 12.36
C HIS A 748 -2.64 -30.61 12.09
N SER A 749 -2.26 -31.74 12.67
CA SER A 749 -3.14 -32.87 12.90
C SER A 749 -4.05 -32.52 14.08
N GLY A 750 -5.27 -32.07 13.78
CA GLY A 750 -6.36 -32.00 14.75
C GLY A 750 -7.37 -33.08 14.43
N GLU A 751 -7.41 -34.10 15.28
CA GLU A 751 -8.46 -35.12 15.32
C GLU A 751 -9.84 -34.47 15.60
N GLY A 752 -10.89 -35.05 15.00
CA GLY A 752 -12.25 -34.98 15.53
C GLY A 752 -13.30 -34.33 14.62
N GLY A 753 -14.23 -35.15 14.10
CA GLY A 753 -15.54 -34.67 13.64
C GLY A 753 -16.14 -35.43 12.45
N GLU A 754 -16.51 -36.69 12.64
CA GLU A 754 -17.41 -37.42 11.76
C GLU A 754 -18.82 -36.78 11.73
N GLY A 755 -19.49 -36.85 10.58
CA GLY A 755 -20.95 -36.82 10.48
C GLY A 755 -21.54 -36.01 9.32
N GLY A 756 -21.98 -36.69 8.26
CA GLY A 756 -22.97 -36.15 7.32
C GLY A 756 -22.83 -36.59 5.86
N GLU A 757 -23.22 -37.83 5.55
CA GLU A 757 -23.47 -38.32 4.19
C GLU A 757 -24.79 -37.78 3.60
N GLY A 758 -24.84 -37.64 2.27
CA GLY A 758 -26.08 -37.76 1.47
C GLY A 758 -26.29 -36.71 0.38
N GLY A 759 -25.98 -37.05 -0.88
CA GLY A 759 -26.42 -36.29 -2.07
C GLY A 759 -25.62 -36.59 -3.33
N GLU A 760 -26.13 -37.49 -4.16
CA GLU A 760 -25.54 -38.13 -5.35
C GLU A 760 -25.40 -37.23 -6.59
N GLY A 761 -24.43 -37.58 -7.45
CA GLY A 761 -24.54 -37.46 -8.92
C GLY A 761 -23.62 -36.46 -9.61
N ASP A 762 -22.41 -36.90 -9.96
CA ASP A 762 -21.74 -36.55 -11.23
C ASP A 762 -20.55 -37.50 -11.47
N GLU A 763 -20.80 -38.56 -12.24
CA GLU A 763 -19.77 -39.41 -12.83
C GLU A 763 -19.20 -38.70 -14.06
N ASP A 764 -18.10 -37.94 -13.90
CA ASP A 764 -17.09 -37.70 -14.93
C ASP A 764 -15.96 -36.82 -14.35
N GLY A 765 -14.96 -37.46 -13.74
CA GLY A 765 -13.89 -36.75 -13.03
C GLY A 765 -12.59 -37.54 -12.89
N GLU A 766 -12.23 -38.35 -13.89
CA GLU A 766 -10.92 -39.02 -13.89
C GLU A 766 -9.79 -38.05 -14.27
N LEU A 767 -8.89 -37.84 -13.30
CA LEU A 767 -7.47 -37.50 -13.44
C LEU A 767 -7.08 -36.13 -14.04
N ARG A 768 -7.04 -35.12 -13.16
CA ARG A 768 -5.91 -34.17 -13.11
C ARG A 768 -5.31 -34.11 -11.71
N ARG A 769 -4.57 -35.16 -11.34
CA ARG A 769 -3.54 -35.04 -10.30
C ARG A 769 -2.48 -34.07 -10.82
N SER A 770 -2.67 -32.78 -10.57
CA SER A 770 -1.67 -31.77 -10.87
C SER A 770 -0.39 -32.12 -10.12
N SER A 771 0.72 -32.23 -10.83
CA SER A 771 2.02 -32.48 -10.22
C SER A 771 2.31 -31.40 -9.17
N PRO A 772 2.99 -31.73 -8.05
CA PRO A 772 3.26 -30.76 -7.00
C PRO A 772 3.96 -29.52 -7.57
N PRO A 773 3.61 -28.31 -7.09
CA PRO A 773 4.17 -27.08 -7.63
C PRO A 773 5.68 -27.03 -7.40
N ARG A 774 6.45 -26.91 -8.49
CA ARG A 774 7.91 -26.75 -8.47
C ARG A 774 8.30 -25.37 -8.96
N ALA A 775 9.41 -24.84 -8.45
CA ALA A 775 9.98 -23.62 -8.98
C ALA A 775 10.55 -23.90 -10.37
N SER A 776 10.36 -22.95 -11.29
CA SER A 776 10.92 -23.05 -12.63
C SER A 776 12.06 -22.06 -12.79
N ALA A 777 13.20 -22.51 -13.31
CA ALA A 777 14.34 -21.65 -13.62
C ALA A 777 13.93 -20.46 -14.52
N SER A 778 12.97 -20.68 -15.45
CA SER A 778 12.49 -19.62 -16.34
C SER A 778 11.77 -18.49 -15.62
N SER A 779 11.10 -18.75 -14.49
CA SER A 779 10.41 -17.73 -13.69
C SER A 779 11.38 -16.74 -13.04
N PHE A 780 12.65 -17.11 -12.88
CA PHE A 780 13.69 -16.19 -12.38
C PHE A 780 14.30 -15.31 -13.46
N ARG A 781 13.98 -15.55 -14.73
CA ARG A 781 14.40 -14.74 -15.87
C ARG A 781 15.91 -14.45 -15.95
N SER A 782 16.72 -15.45 -15.64
CA SER A 782 18.18 -15.40 -15.75
C SER A 782 18.65 -15.49 -17.19
N ASN A 783 19.75 -14.85 -17.52
CA ASN A 783 20.44 -15.04 -18.79
C ASN A 783 21.31 -16.31 -18.78
N PHE A 784 21.88 -16.65 -17.62
CA PHE A 784 22.73 -17.82 -17.44
C PHE A 784 22.18 -18.73 -16.35
N VAL A 785 22.06 -20.01 -16.66
CA VAL A 785 21.80 -21.07 -15.67
C VAL A 785 23.04 -21.94 -15.61
N ILE A 786 23.56 -22.14 -14.41
CA ILE A 786 24.70 -23.03 -14.16
C ILE A 786 24.24 -24.29 -13.46
N ALA A 787 24.92 -25.41 -13.73
CA ALA A 787 24.65 -26.68 -13.08
C ALA A 787 25.94 -27.51 -12.89
N PRO A 788 25.95 -28.46 -11.93
CA PRO A 788 27.03 -29.43 -11.80
C PRO A 788 27.18 -30.26 -13.08
N LEU A 789 28.41 -30.63 -13.42
CA LEU A 789 28.61 -31.65 -14.46
C LEU A 789 28.00 -33.00 -14.02
N PRO A 790 27.44 -33.79 -14.95
CA PRO A 790 26.99 -35.14 -14.65
C PRO A 790 28.20 -35.99 -14.22
N SER A 791 28.32 -36.31 -12.92
CA SER A 791 29.34 -37.22 -12.39
C SER A 791 28.69 -38.55 -11.99
N PRO A 792 29.26 -39.71 -12.36
CA PRO A 792 28.78 -41.02 -11.94
C PRO A 792 29.08 -41.34 -10.46
N SER A 793 29.78 -40.47 -9.74
CA SER A 793 30.11 -40.60 -8.31
C SER A 793 29.57 -39.41 -7.51
N PRO A 794 28.96 -39.63 -6.33
CA PRO A 794 28.56 -38.55 -5.43
C PRO A 794 29.81 -37.77 -5.02
N SER A 795 29.91 -36.52 -5.46
CA SER A 795 31.05 -35.67 -5.14
C SER A 795 31.09 -35.37 -3.63
N PRO A 796 32.26 -35.43 -2.98
CA PRO A 796 32.43 -35.12 -1.55
C PRO A 796 32.40 -33.60 -1.24
N LEU A 797 31.87 -32.78 -2.14
CA LEU A 797 31.82 -31.32 -2.01
C LEU A 797 30.52 -30.90 -1.31
N GLY A 798 30.63 -29.89 -0.43
CA GLY A 798 29.50 -29.34 0.35
C GLY A 798 28.33 -28.81 -0.49
N PRO A 799 27.30 -28.22 0.14
CA PRO A 799 26.06 -27.85 -0.55
C PRO A 799 26.33 -26.91 -1.73
N LEU A 800 26.09 -27.39 -2.96
CA LEU A 800 26.22 -26.60 -4.18
C LEU A 800 25.07 -25.61 -4.39
N ALA A 801 23.99 -25.73 -3.61
CA ALA A 801 22.91 -24.76 -3.60
C ALA A 801 23.43 -23.39 -3.13
N PHE A 802 23.05 -22.35 -3.87
CA PHE A 802 23.38 -20.94 -3.58
C PHE A 802 24.86 -20.57 -3.66
N ILE A 803 25.68 -21.37 -4.32
CA ILE A 803 27.12 -21.07 -4.54
C ILE A 803 27.35 -19.70 -5.21
N GLU A 804 26.37 -19.18 -5.93
CA GLU A 804 26.40 -17.89 -6.60
C GLU A 804 26.35 -16.67 -5.66
N ASP A 805 25.98 -16.83 -4.38
CA ASP A 805 25.76 -15.72 -3.45
C ASP A 805 27.05 -15.08 -2.91
N GLY A 806 28.13 -15.86 -2.79
CA GLY A 806 29.44 -15.42 -2.29
C GLY A 806 30.49 -15.19 -3.38
N ALA A 807 30.06 -15.24 -4.64
CA ALA A 807 30.94 -15.08 -5.78
C ALA A 807 31.35 -13.61 -5.94
N ALA A 808 32.65 -13.34 -6.05
CA ALA A 808 33.15 -12.03 -6.48
C ALA A 808 33.29 -11.98 -8.00
N ARG A 809 33.72 -13.10 -8.60
CA ARG A 809 33.90 -13.25 -10.05
C ARG A 809 33.38 -14.60 -10.52
N ILE A 810 32.90 -14.63 -11.76
CA ILE A 810 32.46 -15.85 -12.44
C ILE A 810 33.15 -15.92 -13.79
N ARG A 811 33.80 -17.03 -14.10
CA ARG A 811 34.41 -17.28 -15.40
C ARG A 811 33.59 -18.31 -16.17
N ILE A 812 33.16 -17.95 -17.38
CA ILE A 812 32.40 -18.83 -18.29
C ILE A 812 33.25 -19.03 -19.54
N GLY A 813 33.84 -20.21 -19.69
CA GLY A 813 34.86 -20.46 -20.70
C GLY A 813 36.04 -19.49 -20.54
N TRP A 814 36.27 -18.65 -21.55
CA TRP A 814 37.33 -17.63 -21.54
C TRP A 814 36.86 -16.25 -21.07
N ASN A 815 35.55 -16.07 -20.89
CA ASN A 815 34.95 -14.78 -20.55
C ASN A 815 34.89 -14.60 -19.02
N ARG A 816 35.30 -13.43 -18.54
CA ARG A 816 35.28 -13.06 -17.13
C ARG A 816 34.09 -12.14 -16.83
N PHE A 817 33.36 -12.47 -15.77
CA PHE A 817 32.23 -11.70 -15.27
C PHE A 817 32.49 -11.25 -13.83
N GLY A 818 32.20 -9.99 -13.53
CA GLY A 818 32.16 -9.47 -12.16
C GLY A 818 30.76 -9.62 -11.58
N VAL A 819 30.67 -9.96 -10.31
CA VAL A 819 29.39 -10.01 -9.58
C VAL A 819 29.12 -8.63 -8.97
N LEU A 820 28.01 -8.02 -9.37
CA LEU A 820 27.57 -6.69 -8.91
C LEU A 820 26.76 -6.75 -7.61
N GLY A 821 26.20 -7.92 -7.28
CA GLY A 821 25.42 -8.13 -6.06
C GLY A 821 24.28 -9.13 -6.25
N GLN A 822 23.55 -9.36 -5.15
CA GLN A 822 22.42 -10.28 -5.08
C GLN A 822 21.19 -9.69 -5.79
N CYS A 823 20.45 -10.51 -6.53
CA CYS A 823 19.26 -10.09 -7.25
C CYS A 823 18.02 -10.09 -6.37
N ARG A 824 17.44 -8.90 -6.17
CA ARG A 824 16.16 -8.71 -5.47
C ARG A 824 15.04 -9.34 -6.28
N ARG A 825 14.24 -10.20 -5.65
CA ARG A 825 13.07 -10.80 -6.31
C ARG A 825 11.80 -10.02 -6.03
N CYS A 826 10.91 -10.04 -7.02
CA CYS A 826 9.59 -9.42 -6.95
C CYS A 826 8.53 -10.40 -7.47
N GLN A 827 7.26 -9.99 -7.45
CA GLN A 827 6.09 -10.77 -7.91
C GLN A 827 6.21 -11.35 -9.32
N MET A 828 7.15 -10.87 -10.14
CA MET A 828 7.43 -11.44 -11.46
C MET A 828 7.75 -12.94 -11.38
N VAL A 829 8.47 -13.41 -10.35
CA VAL A 829 8.81 -14.84 -10.21
C VAL A 829 7.59 -15.73 -9.94
N CYS A 830 6.43 -15.13 -9.63
CA CYS A 830 5.19 -15.87 -9.49
C CYS A 830 4.58 -16.26 -10.84
N VAL A 831 5.00 -15.68 -11.96
CA VAL A 831 4.39 -15.99 -13.26
C VAL A 831 4.98 -17.28 -13.82
N ASP A 832 4.13 -18.27 -14.06
CA ASP A 832 4.47 -19.48 -14.81
C ASP A 832 4.72 -19.09 -16.27
N GLN A 833 5.94 -19.31 -16.75
CA GLN A 833 6.34 -18.85 -18.07
C GLN A 833 5.74 -19.70 -19.21
N ALA A 834 5.17 -20.87 -18.92
CA ALA A 834 4.52 -21.73 -19.91
C ALA A 834 3.02 -21.45 -20.02
N THR A 835 2.34 -21.14 -18.91
CA THR A 835 0.88 -20.93 -18.89
C THR A 835 0.46 -19.48 -18.76
N GLY A 836 1.33 -18.60 -18.25
CA GLY A 836 0.99 -17.23 -17.89
C GLY A 836 0.17 -17.12 -16.60
N GLU A 837 -0.08 -18.23 -15.89
CA GLU A 837 -0.76 -18.23 -14.60
C GLU A 837 0.14 -17.63 -13.50
N VAL A 838 -0.48 -16.94 -12.54
CA VAL A 838 0.24 -16.37 -11.38
C VAL A 838 0.17 -17.34 -10.20
N ARG A 839 1.31 -17.90 -9.85
CA ARG A 839 1.54 -18.90 -8.80
C ARG A 839 2.46 -18.34 -7.72
N PRO A 840 1.94 -17.94 -6.53
CA PRO A 840 2.72 -17.24 -5.52
C PRO A 840 3.73 -18.10 -4.76
N GLN A 841 3.70 -19.42 -4.94
CA GLN A 841 4.40 -20.40 -4.12
C GLN A 841 5.93 -20.20 -4.15
N THR A 842 6.52 -19.94 -5.33
CA THR A 842 7.96 -19.69 -5.46
C THR A 842 8.41 -18.46 -4.68
N PHE A 843 7.67 -17.36 -4.79
CA PHE A 843 8.00 -16.15 -4.03
C PHE A 843 7.81 -16.34 -2.53
N LYS A 844 6.75 -17.05 -2.10
CA LYS A 844 6.53 -17.39 -0.69
C LYS A 844 7.63 -18.28 -0.13
N ALA A 845 8.16 -19.23 -0.90
CA ALA A 845 9.29 -20.07 -0.49
C ALA A 845 10.55 -19.23 -0.30
N LEU A 846 10.91 -18.39 -1.28
CA LEU A 846 12.03 -17.46 -1.15
C LEU A 846 11.89 -16.54 0.07
N ALA A 847 10.70 -16.01 0.31
CA ALA A 847 10.45 -15.11 1.43
C ALA A 847 10.67 -15.73 2.82
N ARG A 848 10.43 -17.04 2.95
CA ARG A 848 10.64 -17.80 4.18
C ARG A 848 12.11 -18.14 4.42
N HIS A 849 12.85 -18.42 3.36
CA HIS A 849 14.17 -19.04 3.47
C HIS A 849 15.33 -18.15 3.01
N ARG A 850 15.08 -17.09 2.22
CA ARG A 850 16.12 -16.30 1.53
C ARG A 850 15.86 -14.80 1.63
N ARG A 851 16.37 -14.20 2.70
CA ARG A 851 16.49 -12.76 2.87
C ARG A 851 17.94 -12.36 3.08
N ASN A 852 18.34 -11.21 2.57
CA ASN A 852 19.63 -10.61 2.93
C ASN A 852 19.56 -9.90 4.29
N GLU A 853 20.70 -9.36 4.75
CA GLU A 853 20.82 -8.63 6.01
C GLU A 853 19.90 -7.40 6.13
N ARG A 854 19.42 -6.86 5.00
CA ARG A 854 18.47 -5.75 4.93
C ARG A 854 17.01 -6.21 4.88
N GLY A 855 16.76 -7.51 5.09
CA GLY A 855 15.44 -8.12 5.07
C GLY A 855 14.88 -8.39 3.68
N ARG A 856 15.62 -8.07 2.59
CA ARG A 856 15.13 -8.15 1.21
C ARG A 856 15.15 -9.58 0.69
N ILE A 857 14.09 -10.01 0.02
CA ILE A 857 14.03 -11.30 -0.68
C ILE A 857 14.98 -11.32 -1.88
N ILE A 858 15.89 -12.30 -1.89
CA ILE A 858 16.97 -12.43 -2.89
C ILE A 858 16.98 -13.81 -3.55
N PHE A 859 17.44 -13.88 -4.80
CA PHE A 859 17.81 -15.14 -5.47
C PHE A 859 18.64 -14.87 -6.72
N GLY A 860 19.80 -15.50 -6.91
CA GLY A 860 20.66 -15.29 -8.08
C GLY A 860 21.49 -14.01 -8.02
N SER A 861 22.40 -13.86 -8.98
CA SER A 861 23.48 -12.87 -8.93
C SER A 861 23.52 -12.00 -10.19
N HIS A 862 23.59 -10.68 -9.99
CA HIS A 862 23.76 -9.70 -11.05
C HIS A 862 25.19 -9.71 -11.56
N LEU A 863 25.39 -9.86 -12.87
CA LEU A 863 26.70 -9.91 -13.48
C LEU A 863 26.95 -8.79 -14.49
N VAL A 864 28.22 -8.50 -14.70
CA VAL A 864 28.76 -7.66 -15.77
C VAL A 864 29.92 -8.35 -16.47
N TRP A 865 30.02 -8.21 -17.79
CA TRP A 865 31.11 -8.79 -18.58
C TRP A 865 32.33 -7.87 -18.55
N LEU A 866 33.42 -8.30 -17.90
CA LEU A 866 34.59 -7.46 -17.63
C LEU A 866 35.45 -7.26 -18.88
N ASP A 867 35.55 -8.26 -19.75
CA ASP A 867 36.39 -8.18 -20.95
C ASP A 867 35.80 -7.24 -22.03
N GLY A 868 34.53 -6.84 -21.88
CA GLY A 868 33.85 -5.87 -22.75
C GLY A 868 33.92 -4.41 -22.27
N ILE A 869 34.55 -4.13 -21.12
CA ILE A 869 34.67 -2.78 -20.53
C ILE A 869 36.09 -2.24 -20.74
N PRO A 870 36.27 -1.01 -21.26
CA PRO A 870 37.58 -0.37 -21.36
C PRO A 870 38.22 -0.22 -19.97
N GLY A 871 39.39 -0.84 -19.73
CA GLY A 871 40.12 -0.75 -18.47
C GLY A 871 39.84 -1.85 -17.42
N GLY A 872 38.93 -2.80 -17.70
CA GLY A 872 38.58 -3.90 -16.77
C GLY A 872 39.57 -5.09 -16.73
N GLY A 873 40.71 -5.00 -17.42
CA GLY A 873 41.75 -6.03 -17.42
C GLY A 873 42.80 -5.79 -16.34
N ASP A 874 43.01 -6.76 -15.45
CA ASP A 874 44.17 -6.77 -14.54
C ASP A 874 45.47 -6.53 -15.35
N ALA A 875 46.30 -5.59 -14.89
CA ALA A 875 47.56 -5.19 -15.54
C ALA A 875 48.62 -6.31 -15.64
N ALA A 876 48.34 -7.50 -15.10
CA ALA A 876 49.27 -8.63 -15.02
C ALA A 876 49.42 -9.45 -16.32
N THR A 877 48.60 -9.24 -17.36
CA THR A 877 48.67 -9.99 -18.64
C THR A 877 49.25 -9.19 -19.81
N ALA A 878 49.85 -8.03 -19.57
CA ALA A 878 50.44 -7.18 -20.63
C ALA A 878 51.63 -7.81 -21.40
N GLY A 879 52.04 -9.04 -21.07
CA GLY A 879 53.18 -9.73 -21.70
C GLY A 879 52.87 -10.72 -22.84
N LEU A 880 51.61 -11.02 -23.14
CA LEU A 880 51.26 -11.99 -24.19
C LEU A 880 50.37 -11.37 -25.25
N GLY A 881 51.01 -10.88 -26.32
CA GLY A 881 50.45 -10.70 -27.66
C GLY A 881 49.10 -9.98 -27.74
N ARG A 882 49.16 -8.69 -28.11
CA ARG A 882 48.04 -7.86 -28.57
C ARG A 882 47.33 -8.52 -29.78
N LYS A 883 46.50 -9.52 -29.55
CA LYS A 883 45.54 -10.06 -30.53
C LYS A 883 44.27 -9.24 -30.46
N GLN A 884 43.71 -8.96 -31.64
CA GLN A 884 42.45 -8.25 -31.93
C GLN A 884 41.43 -8.25 -30.79
N ALA A 885 40.72 -7.13 -30.60
CA ALA A 885 39.48 -7.04 -29.83
C ALA A 885 38.48 -8.10 -30.34
N GLY A 886 38.58 -9.32 -29.80
CA GLY A 886 37.78 -10.46 -30.21
C GLY A 886 36.39 -10.30 -29.63
N VAL A 887 35.38 -10.36 -30.49
CA VAL A 887 33.97 -10.45 -30.09
C VAL A 887 33.83 -11.63 -29.12
N GLY A 888 33.51 -11.37 -27.85
CA GLY A 888 33.27 -12.42 -26.87
C GLY A 888 31.99 -13.19 -27.21
N PHE A 889 31.96 -14.48 -26.90
CA PHE A 889 30.80 -15.33 -27.12
C PHE A 889 30.63 -16.33 -25.98
N VAL A 890 29.39 -16.69 -25.70
CA VAL A 890 29.01 -17.75 -24.76
C VAL A 890 28.27 -18.86 -25.49
N GLU A 891 28.38 -20.07 -24.95
CA GLU A 891 27.80 -21.28 -25.52
C GLU A 891 27.34 -22.19 -24.37
N VAL A 892 26.22 -22.88 -24.57
CA VAL A 892 25.76 -23.92 -23.62
C VAL A 892 26.82 -25.02 -23.54
N GLY A 893 27.10 -25.50 -22.33
CA GLY A 893 28.13 -26.51 -22.05
C GLY A 893 29.49 -25.94 -21.67
N MET A 894 29.72 -24.62 -21.79
CA MET A 894 30.98 -24.02 -21.36
C MET A 894 31.27 -24.26 -19.88
N PRO A 895 32.52 -24.56 -19.50
CA PRO A 895 32.90 -24.75 -18.09
C PRO A 895 32.76 -23.42 -17.34
N VAL A 896 32.28 -23.52 -16.10
CA VAL A 896 32.07 -22.38 -15.20
C VAL A 896 32.95 -22.54 -13.97
N VAL A 897 33.67 -21.47 -13.64
CA VAL A 897 34.40 -21.37 -12.37
C VAL A 897 33.83 -20.20 -11.58
N VAL A 898 33.47 -20.48 -10.33
CA VAL A 898 32.99 -19.48 -9.38
C VAL A 898 34.13 -19.15 -8.43
N GLU A 899 34.59 -17.90 -8.47
CA GLU A 899 35.66 -17.40 -7.60
C GLU A 899 35.01 -16.70 -6.40
N GLN A 900 35.17 -17.29 -5.21
CA GLN A 900 34.64 -16.70 -3.98
C GLN A 900 35.45 -15.48 -3.56
N GLY A 901 34.73 -14.48 -3.03
CA GLY A 901 35.26 -13.18 -2.60
C GLY A 901 35.75 -13.15 -1.16
#